data_AF-A0A2X0P9Y4-F1
#
_entry.id   AF-A0A2X0P9Y4-F1
#
_cell.length_a   1.000
_cell.length_b   1.000
_cell.length_c   1.000
_cell.angle_alpha   90.00
_cell.angle_beta   90.00
_cell.angle_gamma   90.00
#
_symmetry.space_group_name_H-M   'P 1'
#
loop_
_entity.id
_entity.type
_entity.pdbx_description
1 polymer ?
#
loop_
_entity_poly.entity_id
_entity_poly.type
_entity_poly.pdbx_seq_one_letter_code
_entity_poly.pdbx_strand_id
1 'polypeptide(L)'
;MTQVIIRPADRNRLRQRAMSVPNVFDVDANGPAKAGPSVPAPSAFKPRYTRRGGVARLCNRPSRLRTLMARALFGICVVYFLRIFFAFSGTNGDSSGGFGFGWGFLRRHLIGLPERSRASSGEGWTLEEYLDYYLPLNLTQEEKAAHILFSTSLETGVPPPPLPQPYHIWLTAVNRYSFVEARSLTHFWRLENEARAAAGDKIVHVVTLCSDPDCLRKCKKVEHEMLCYGGFALDVPEHWDALDWTKACGARDVLESGRNVLLGSELVLRKDPFPRLERYFPISDVIIAENVTGTDSGHLSTSLIWMRSVPETIELWYDVLERIANATLSHNLIETPEAGELTTPDAAAEVWTVLTLQEAFNEVLHSTELRVTDEFSEVRLRRNFNTGNGLRVHALGEEHPEIAAFNYLLDLEDINSLDDVYADASIILMPCVDGGGLRSFFAKYHGMWPDVGAYYSKPARSLRFKSMTGSRGALAIQLRIMLTLCKYTGRAFQLPETVTFTDSVDATLPVWRALPLSLIDGPMGIRIHEPGFDSHATKHRLKTEGVDDAVVEDRTEVELDIRYMIGVDEIIKRLKSSVYSNSPRVVLVGFEPNAAAPWRAWRGAGPVNRINLCRDLKLEPRCGEVCSGNSVHGRMPKKWPSLDKYLTPPKDDSAVSAGDFVEGGQAQSVLMIMRT
;
A
#
# COMPACT_ATOMS: atom_id res chain seq x y z
N MET A 1 -0.11 -17.25 -59.37
CA MET A 1 -0.44 -17.48 -57.96
C MET A 1 -0.89 -16.16 -57.38
N THR A 2 -2.18 -16.02 -57.10
CA THR A 2 -2.81 -14.80 -56.59
C THR A 2 -2.61 -14.78 -55.08
N GLN A 3 -1.74 -13.91 -54.58
CA GLN A 3 -1.55 -13.68 -53.14
C GLN A 3 -2.74 -12.90 -52.61
N VAL A 4 -3.53 -13.54 -51.76
CA VAL A 4 -4.59 -12.89 -50.99
C VAL A 4 -3.92 -12.18 -49.82
N ILE A 5 -3.84 -10.86 -49.89
CA ILE A 5 -3.35 -10.00 -48.82
C ILE A 5 -4.54 -9.70 -47.90
N ILE A 6 -4.53 -10.28 -46.70
CA ILE A 6 -5.50 -9.95 -45.64
C ILE A 6 -4.97 -8.71 -44.92
N ARG A 7 -5.73 -7.61 -45.00
CA ARG A 7 -5.44 -6.34 -44.32
C ARG A 7 -6.11 -6.33 -42.95
N PRO A 8 -5.45 -5.89 -41.86
CA PRO A 8 -6.16 -5.50 -40.65
C PRO A 8 -6.77 -4.11 -40.89
N ALA A 9 -8.09 -4.08 -41.03
CA ALA A 9 -8.84 -2.86 -40.87
C ALA A 9 -8.95 -2.53 -39.38
N ASP A 10 -8.81 -1.25 -39.06
CA ASP A 10 -9.52 -0.56 -37.99
C ASP A 10 -8.86 -0.49 -36.60
N ARG A 11 -7.94 0.48 -36.46
CA ARG A 11 -7.52 1.04 -35.16
C ARG A 11 -8.71 1.59 -34.34
N ASN A 12 -9.82 1.95 -35.00
CA ASN A 12 -11.08 2.32 -34.35
C ASN A 12 -11.83 1.12 -33.75
N ARG A 13 -11.67 -0.11 -34.27
CA ARG A 13 -12.26 -1.31 -33.67
C ARG A 13 -11.57 -1.73 -32.38
N LEU A 14 -10.26 -1.52 -32.25
CA LEU A 14 -9.52 -1.85 -31.01
C LEU A 14 -9.90 -0.91 -29.87
N ARG A 15 -9.98 0.41 -30.15
CA ARG A 15 -10.51 1.40 -29.20
C ARG A 15 -11.98 1.14 -28.85
N GLN A 16 -12.80 0.72 -29.82
CA GLN A 16 -14.17 0.31 -29.55
C GLN A 16 -14.23 -0.99 -28.74
N ARG A 17 -13.48 -2.05 -29.06
CA ARG A 17 -13.51 -3.34 -28.35
C ARG A 17 -13.14 -3.23 -26.87
N ALA A 18 -12.10 -2.46 -26.53
CA ALA A 18 -11.69 -2.26 -25.14
C ALA A 18 -12.65 -1.35 -24.34
N MET A 19 -13.34 -0.42 -25.00
CA MET A 19 -14.33 0.49 -24.37
C MET A 19 -15.79 0.02 -24.52
N SER A 20 -16.06 -1.04 -25.29
CA SER A 20 -17.41 -1.57 -25.57
C SER A 20 -17.73 -2.81 -24.75
N VAL A 21 -17.04 -3.07 -23.64
CA VAL A 21 -17.60 -3.95 -22.62
C VAL A 21 -18.84 -3.22 -22.07
N PRO A 22 -20.06 -3.64 -22.42
CA PRO A 22 -21.25 -2.92 -21.99
C PRO A 22 -21.36 -3.07 -20.47
N ASN A 23 -21.66 -1.98 -19.77
CA ASN A 23 -22.39 -2.12 -18.50
C ASN A 23 -23.64 -2.96 -18.81
N VAL A 24 -23.79 -4.12 -18.19
CA VAL A 24 -24.83 -5.12 -18.46
C VAL A 24 -26.21 -4.67 -17.96
N PHE A 25 -26.63 -3.43 -18.25
CA PHE A 25 -27.94 -2.91 -17.87
C PHE A 25 -28.73 -2.21 -18.98
N ASP A 26 -28.22 -2.11 -20.21
CA ASP A 26 -29.03 -1.65 -21.35
C ASP A 26 -29.23 -2.79 -22.36
N VAL A 27 -30.31 -3.55 -22.16
CA VAL A 27 -30.90 -4.39 -23.21
C VAL A 27 -32.15 -3.68 -23.73
N ASP A 28 -32.05 -3.25 -24.98
CA ASP A 28 -33.09 -2.64 -25.77
C ASP A 28 -34.32 -3.54 -25.91
N ALA A 29 -35.48 -2.92 -25.66
CA ALA A 29 -36.77 -3.37 -26.13
C ALA A 29 -36.89 -3.06 -27.62
N ASN A 30 -36.76 -4.06 -28.50
CA ASN A 30 -37.38 -4.03 -29.83
C ASN A 30 -37.45 -5.44 -30.47
N GLY A 31 -38.67 -5.98 -30.57
CA GLY A 31 -39.01 -7.18 -31.33
C GLY A 31 -40.53 -7.27 -31.55
N PRO A 32 -41.02 -7.84 -32.67
CA PRO A 32 -42.08 -7.23 -33.45
C PRO A 32 -43.50 -7.71 -33.14
N ALA A 33 -44.46 -6.88 -33.53
CA ALA A 33 -45.89 -7.00 -33.33
C ALA A 33 -46.53 -8.27 -33.93
N LYS A 34 -47.32 -8.98 -33.11
CA LYS A 34 -48.49 -9.77 -33.54
C LYS A 34 -49.67 -9.49 -32.62
N ALA A 35 -50.81 -9.19 -33.23
CA ALA A 35 -52.07 -8.84 -32.59
C ALA A 35 -52.83 -10.08 -32.08
N GLY A 36 -53.44 -9.98 -30.90
CA GLY A 36 -54.40 -10.94 -30.33
C GLY A 36 -54.74 -10.60 -28.87
N PRO A 37 -56.00 -10.82 -28.39
CA PRO A 37 -56.63 -9.89 -27.44
C PRO A 37 -56.48 -10.22 -25.95
N SER A 38 -56.36 -9.13 -25.18
CA SER A 38 -56.78 -8.82 -23.79
C SER A 38 -57.21 -9.94 -22.83
N VAL A 39 -56.72 -9.87 -21.56
CA VAL A 39 -57.45 -9.90 -20.25
C VAL A 39 -56.43 -10.15 -19.08
N PRO A 40 -56.67 -9.66 -17.84
CA PRO A 40 -56.11 -8.44 -17.24
C PRO A 40 -54.87 -8.65 -16.31
N ALA A 41 -54.17 -7.55 -16.01
CA ALA A 41 -53.04 -7.52 -15.08
C ALA A 41 -53.46 -7.52 -13.59
N PRO A 42 -52.59 -8.06 -12.71
CA PRO A 42 -52.36 -7.42 -11.42
C PRO A 42 -50.87 -7.16 -11.10
N SER A 43 -50.69 -6.05 -10.38
CA SER A 43 -49.57 -5.70 -9.46
C SER A 43 -48.16 -5.48 -10.04
N ALA A 44 -47.89 -4.23 -10.43
CA ALA A 44 -46.56 -3.65 -10.39
C ALA A 44 -46.23 -3.15 -8.97
N PHE A 45 -45.32 -3.83 -8.29
CA PHE A 45 -44.63 -3.32 -7.11
C PHE A 45 -43.56 -2.32 -7.54
N LYS A 46 -43.77 -1.03 -7.25
CA LYS A 46 -42.72 0.01 -7.28
C LYS A 46 -42.38 0.39 -5.83
N PRO A 47 -41.12 0.29 -5.36
CA PRO A 47 -40.75 0.96 -4.12
C PRO A 47 -40.59 2.46 -4.39
N ARG A 48 -41.57 3.24 -3.90
CA ARG A 48 -41.47 4.68 -3.71
C ARG A 48 -40.51 4.97 -2.56
N TYR A 49 -39.40 5.65 -2.84
CA TYR A 49 -38.68 6.43 -1.83
C TYR A 49 -39.57 7.59 -1.39
N THR A 50 -40.18 7.45 -0.20
CA THR A 50 -40.96 8.52 0.42
C THR A 50 -40.04 9.43 1.22
N ARG A 51 -39.84 10.62 0.66
CA ARG A 51 -39.41 11.83 1.37
C ARG A 51 -40.55 12.23 2.32
N ARG A 52 -40.41 12.01 3.62
CA ARG A 52 -41.28 12.63 4.64
C ARG A 52 -40.52 13.73 5.38
N GLY A 53 -41.02 14.95 5.22
CA GLY A 53 -40.81 16.06 6.14
C GLY A 53 -42.02 16.26 7.04
N GLY A 54 -41.77 16.97 8.16
CA GLY A 54 -42.75 17.59 9.05
C GLY A 54 -43.09 16.75 10.30
N VAL A 55 -43.22 17.27 11.53
CA VAL A 55 -43.29 18.65 12.04
C VAL A 55 -42.95 18.65 13.56
N ALA A 56 -42.27 19.71 13.99
CA ALA A 56 -42.18 20.35 15.32
C ALA A 56 -42.08 19.54 16.64
N ARG A 57 -40.96 19.73 17.35
CA ARG A 57 -40.98 20.20 18.75
C ARG A 57 -39.92 21.28 18.96
N LEU A 58 -40.40 22.49 19.26
CA LEU A 58 -39.63 23.61 19.78
C LEU A 58 -39.22 23.32 21.23
N CYS A 59 -37.92 23.42 21.54
CA CYS A 59 -37.38 24.04 22.76
C CYS A 59 -35.84 24.11 22.72
N ASN A 60 -35.32 25.34 22.87
CA ASN A 60 -34.01 25.76 23.40
C ASN A 60 -32.69 25.17 22.85
N ARG A 61 -32.01 25.91 21.96
CA ARG A 61 -30.53 25.95 21.89
C ARG A 61 -29.97 27.34 21.47
N PRO A 62 -29.06 27.98 22.24
CA PRO A 62 -28.56 29.33 22.00
C PRO A 62 -27.25 29.37 21.17
N SER A 63 -27.13 28.58 20.10
CA SER A 63 -25.87 28.51 19.32
C SER A 63 -25.90 29.24 17.98
N ARG A 64 -27.08 29.49 17.39
CA ARG A 64 -27.17 30.13 16.06
C ARG A 64 -26.83 31.62 16.08
N LEU A 65 -27.12 32.33 17.18
CA LEU A 65 -26.83 33.76 17.29
C LEU A 65 -25.31 34.04 17.28
N ARG A 66 -24.49 33.17 17.90
CA ARG A 66 -23.04 33.31 17.92
C ARG A 66 -22.41 33.10 16.54
N THR A 67 -22.90 32.14 15.77
CA THR A 67 -22.39 31.88 14.41
C THR A 67 -22.81 32.99 13.43
N LEU A 68 -24.02 33.55 13.60
CA LEU A 68 -24.48 34.69 12.82
C LEU A 68 -23.73 35.98 13.17
N MET A 69 -23.46 36.24 14.45
CA MET A 69 -22.63 37.37 14.87
C MET A 69 -21.19 37.24 14.42
N ALA A 70 -20.58 36.03 14.47
CA ALA A 70 -19.23 35.82 13.97
C ALA A 70 -19.13 36.07 12.45
N ARG A 71 -20.13 35.63 11.67
CA ARG A 71 -20.20 35.91 10.22
C ARG A 71 -20.45 37.39 9.92
N ALA A 72 -21.30 38.06 10.70
CA ALA A 72 -21.54 39.49 10.55
C ALA A 72 -20.29 40.31 10.91
N LEU A 73 -19.60 39.98 12.00
CA LEU A 73 -18.34 40.62 12.40
C LEU A 73 -17.24 40.39 11.36
N PHE A 74 -17.12 39.18 10.81
CA PHE A 74 -16.17 38.91 9.73
C PHE A 74 -16.49 39.74 8.48
N GLY A 75 -17.77 39.83 8.09
CA GLY A 75 -18.20 40.68 6.98
C GLY A 75 -17.89 42.16 7.21
N ILE A 76 -18.14 42.67 8.41
CA ILE A 76 -17.83 44.06 8.79
C ILE A 76 -16.32 44.30 8.76
N CYS A 77 -15.50 43.38 9.30
CA CYS A 77 -14.05 43.49 9.26
C CYS A 77 -13.50 43.52 7.83
N VAL A 78 -14.03 42.69 6.92
CA VAL A 78 -13.63 42.69 5.51
C VAL A 78 -14.00 44.00 4.84
N VAL A 79 -15.21 44.52 5.06
CA VAL A 79 -15.64 45.82 4.51
C VAL A 79 -14.81 46.98 5.08
N TYR A 80 -14.48 46.93 6.37
CA TYR A 80 -13.65 47.95 7.02
C TYR A 80 -12.20 47.91 6.51
N PHE A 81 -11.65 46.71 6.33
CA PHE A 81 -10.32 46.51 5.77
C PHE A 81 -10.25 47.02 4.32
N LEU A 82 -11.26 46.70 3.50
CA LEU A 82 -11.36 47.21 2.14
C LEU A 82 -11.52 48.75 2.12
N ARG A 83 -12.33 49.32 3.01
CA ARG A 83 -12.45 50.79 3.12
C ARG A 83 -11.15 51.48 3.51
N ILE A 84 -10.39 50.93 4.46
CA ILE A 84 -9.07 51.47 4.83
C ILE A 84 -8.11 51.38 3.64
N PHE A 85 -8.10 50.23 2.95
CA PHE A 85 -7.24 50.00 1.80
C PHE A 85 -7.54 50.95 0.63
N PHE A 86 -8.82 51.24 0.38
CA PHE A 86 -9.23 52.22 -0.63
C PHE A 86 -9.12 53.68 -0.17
N ALA A 87 -9.26 53.97 1.12
CA ALA A 87 -9.05 55.32 1.66
C ALA A 87 -7.57 55.75 1.61
N PHE A 88 -6.63 54.80 1.67
CA PHE A 88 -5.21 55.06 1.46
C PHE A 88 -4.82 55.27 -0.01
N SER A 89 -5.73 55.03 -0.96
CA SER A 89 -5.46 55.16 -2.41
C SER A 89 -5.88 56.50 -2.99
N GLY A 90 -6.30 57.47 -2.17
CA GLY A 90 -6.74 58.78 -2.64
C GLY A 90 -6.19 59.91 -1.80
N THR A 91 -5.00 60.41 -2.14
CA THR A 91 -4.68 61.86 -2.19
C THR A 91 -3.21 62.04 -2.63
N ASN A 92 -3.04 62.78 -3.75
CA ASN A 92 -1.83 63.49 -4.23
C ASN A 92 -0.59 62.61 -4.50
N GLY A 93 0.14 62.70 -5.61
CA GLY A 93 0.22 63.60 -6.75
C GLY A 93 1.45 63.12 -7.54
N ASP A 94 1.47 63.40 -8.84
CA ASP A 94 2.53 63.11 -9.82
C ASP A 94 3.86 62.53 -9.32
N SER A 95 4.09 61.25 -9.58
CA SER A 95 5.40 60.78 -10.04
C SER A 95 5.28 59.39 -10.68
N SER A 96 5.85 59.28 -11.87
CA SER A 96 5.99 58.05 -12.65
C SER A 96 6.94 57.08 -11.95
N GLY A 97 6.44 55.90 -11.56
CA GLY A 97 7.31 54.79 -11.20
C GLY A 97 6.69 53.77 -10.23
N GLY A 98 6.37 52.58 -10.75
CA GLY A 98 6.35 51.36 -9.93
C GLY A 98 5.08 51.07 -9.13
N PHE A 99 3.98 50.71 -9.81
CA PHE A 99 2.85 50.02 -9.18
C PHE A 99 2.37 48.84 -10.05
N GLY A 100 3.24 47.83 -10.19
CA GLY A 100 2.94 46.59 -10.91
C GLY A 100 2.95 45.30 -10.06
N PHE A 101 3.30 45.38 -8.77
CA PHE A 101 3.60 44.19 -7.97
C PHE A 101 2.41 43.57 -7.22
N GLY A 102 1.39 44.35 -6.84
CA GLY A 102 0.29 43.87 -5.99
C GLY A 102 -0.75 42.99 -6.73
N TRP A 103 -1.14 43.39 -7.93
CA TRP A 103 -2.17 42.67 -8.71
C TRP A 103 -1.65 41.39 -9.38
N GLY A 104 -0.38 41.35 -9.77
CA GLY A 104 0.27 40.14 -10.30
C GLY A 104 0.40 39.03 -9.24
N PHE A 105 0.69 39.41 -7.99
CA PHE A 105 0.80 38.48 -6.86
C PHE A 105 -0.57 37.90 -6.48
N LEU A 106 -1.61 38.75 -6.37
CA LEU A 106 -2.97 38.28 -6.06
C LEU A 106 -3.57 37.42 -7.18
N ARG A 107 -3.33 37.76 -8.46
CA ARG A 107 -3.84 36.98 -9.60
C ARG A 107 -3.18 35.60 -9.70
N ARG A 108 -1.86 35.50 -9.42
CA ARG A 108 -1.15 34.21 -9.34
C ARG A 108 -1.61 33.34 -8.17
N HIS A 109 -1.99 33.94 -7.04
CA HIS A 109 -2.44 33.17 -5.87
C HIS A 109 -3.93 32.82 -5.88
N LEU A 110 -4.82 33.65 -6.46
CA LEU A 110 -6.26 33.40 -6.42
C LEU A 110 -6.79 32.59 -7.61
N ILE A 111 -6.14 32.66 -8.78
CA ILE A 111 -6.58 31.93 -9.99
C ILE A 111 -5.82 30.59 -10.14
N GLY A 112 -4.61 30.46 -9.58
CA GLY A 112 -3.78 29.25 -9.70
C GLY A 112 -4.01 28.14 -8.68
N LEU A 113 -4.96 28.29 -7.74
CA LEU A 113 -5.21 27.29 -6.70
C LEU A 113 -6.07 26.08 -7.16
N PRO A 114 -7.11 26.23 -8.01
CA PRO A 114 -7.91 25.08 -8.46
C PRO A 114 -7.17 24.23 -9.49
N GLU A 115 -6.44 24.86 -10.43
CA GLU A 115 -5.70 24.16 -11.50
C GLU A 115 -4.53 23.33 -10.97
N ARG A 116 -3.78 23.83 -9.98
CA ARG A 116 -2.69 23.04 -9.36
C ARG A 116 -3.20 21.78 -8.66
N SER A 117 -4.37 21.83 -8.02
CA SER A 117 -4.93 20.68 -7.30
C SER A 117 -5.46 19.58 -8.22
N ARG A 118 -5.82 19.91 -9.47
CA ARG A 118 -6.18 18.93 -10.51
C ARG A 118 -4.93 18.37 -11.19
N ALA A 119 -3.97 19.25 -11.48
CA ALA A 119 -2.69 18.86 -12.08
C ALA A 119 -1.89 17.90 -11.19
N SER A 120 -1.99 17.98 -9.86
CA SER A 120 -1.20 17.14 -8.95
C SER A 120 -1.76 15.74 -8.69
N SER A 121 -3.02 15.48 -9.05
CA SER A 121 -3.62 14.14 -8.91
C SER A 121 -4.03 13.49 -10.23
N GLY A 122 -3.84 14.16 -11.36
CA GLY A 122 -4.31 13.71 -12.67
C GLY A 122 -5.84 13.59 -12.76
N GLU A 123 -6.59 14.26 -11.88
CA GLU A 123 -8.05 14.18 -11.89
C GLU A 123 -8.58 14.92 -13.12
N GLY A 124 -9.15 14.16 -14.06
CA GLY A 124 -9.70 14.64 -15.32
C GLY A 124 -8.68 14.80 -16.45
N TRP A 125 -7.49 14.22 -16.30
CA TRP A 125 -6.46 14.16 -17.33
C TRP A 125 -6.26 12.70 -17.73
N THR A 126 -5.91 12.44 -18.99
CA THR A 126 -5.36 11.13 -19.36
C THR A 126 -3.94 10.99 -18.79
N LEU A 127 -3.44 9.75 -18.66
CA LEU A 127 -2.06 9.55 -18.22
C LEU A 127 -1.08 10.15 -19.24
N GLU A 128 -1.40 10.10 -20.53
CA GLU A 128 -0.62 10.77 -21.58
C GLU A 128 -0.53 12.28 -21.37
N GLU A 129 -1.66 12.97 -21.15
CA GLU A 129 -1.68 14.41 -20.87
C GLU A 129 -0.86 14.77 -19.62
N TYR A 130 -0.97 13.93 -18.59
CA TYR A 130 -0.21 14.07 -17.36
C TYR A 130 1.30 13.94 -17.62
N LEU A 131 1.71 12.92 -18.36
CA LEU A 131 3.11 12.72 -18.72
C LEU A 131 3.62 13.82 -19.64
N ASP A 132 2.84 14.30 -20.61
CA ASP A 132 3.25 15.39 -21.50
C ASP A 132 3.51 16.69 -20.75
N TYR A 133 2.74 16.96 -19.69
CA TYR A 133 2.92 18.14 -18.85
C TYR A 133 4.14 18.04 -17.92
N TYR A 134 4.32 16.90 -17.23
CA TYR A 134 5.38 16.76 -16.23
C TYR A 134 6.70 16.24 -16.82
N LEU A 135 6.62 15.38 -17.83
CA LEU A 135 7.71 14.67 -18.47
C LEU A 135 7.62 14.83 -20.00
N PRO A 136 7.81 16.05 -20.53
CA PRO A 136 7.77 16.26 -21.97
C PRO A 136 8.92 15.50 -22.64
N LEU A 137 8.64 14.85 -23.78
CA LEU A 137 9.67 14.18 -24.59
C LEU A 137 10.55 15.17 -25.38
N ASN A 138 10.27 16.47 -25.34
CA ASN A 138 10.95 17.52 -26.11
C ASN A 138 11.08 17.21 -27.62
N LEU A 139 10.13 16.45 -28.16
CA LEU A 139 10.09 16.12 -29.58
C LEU A 139 9.56 17.28 -30.40
N THR A 140 10.15 17.48 -31.58
CA THR A 140 9.59 18.32 -32.62
C THR A 140 8.24 17.77 -33.09
N GLN A 141 7.38 18.65 -33.64
CA GLN A 141 6.11 18.23 -34.24
C GLN A 141 6.32 17.18 -35.36
N GLU A 142 7.43 17.27 -36.09
CA GLU A 142 7.81 16.32 -37.14
C GLU A 142 8.20 14.95 -36.58
N GLU A 143 8.95 14.88 -35.48
CA GLU A 143 9.28 13.62 -34.81
C GLU A 143 8.04 12.96 -34.20
N LYS A 144 7.15 13.76 -33.59
CA LYS A 144 5.84 13.28 -33.11
C LYS A 144 4.99 12.74 -34.26
N ALA A 145 4.90 13.48 -35.37
CA ALA A 145 4.14 13.08 -36.55
C ALA A 145 4.74 11.83 -37.22
N ALA A 146 6.07 11.72 -37.32
CA ALA A 146 6.76 10.55 -37.85
C ALA A 146 6.46 9.32 -37.01
N HIS A 147 6.51 9.41 -35.68
CA HIS A 147 6.17 8.29 -34.81
C HIS A 147 4.71 7.84 -34.97
N ILE A 148 3.78 8.79 -35.09
CA ILE A 148 2.36 8.51 -35.35
C ILE A 148 2.18 7.84 -36.72
N LEU A 149 2.84 8.36 -37.77
CA LEU A 149 2.77 7.85 -39.14
C LEU A 149 3.43 6.46 -39.31
N PHE A 150 4.53 6.18 -38.60
CA PHE A 150 5.17 4.87 -38.60
C PHE A 150 4.37 3.83 -37.81
N SER A 151 3.70 4.22 -36.71
CA SER A 151 2.77 3.31 -36.00
C SER A 151 1.60 2.86 -36.89
N THR A 152 1.28 3.62 -37.94
CA THR A 152 0.27 3.26 -38.95
C THR A 152 0.84 2.53 -40.16
N SER A 153 2.17 2.42 -40.30
CA SER A 153 2.84 1.73 -41.41
C SER A 153 3.32 0.33 -40.98
N LEU A 154 2.35 -0.57 -40.76
CA LEU A 154 2.57 -2.03 -40.68
C LEU A 154 3.11 -2.62 -42.00
N GLU A 155 3.25 -1.83 -43.07
CA GLU A 155 3.61 -2.29 -44.41
C GLU A 155 5.09 -2.64 -44.60
N THR A 156 5.98 -2.16 -43.72
CA THR A 156 7.44 -2.33 -43.93
C THR A 156 8.09 -3.41 -43.08
N GLY A 157 7.40 -3.95 -42.05
CA GLY A 157 7.96 -4.96 -41.15
C GLY A 157 9.19 -4.50 -40.35
N VAL A 158 9.50 -3.20 -40.38
CA VAL A 158 10.59 -2.59 -39.60
C VAL A 158 9.94 -1.79 -38.47
N PRO A 159 10.14 -2.17 -37.18
CA PRO A 159 9.58 -1.42 -36.07
C PRO A 159 10.14 0.03 -36.09
N PRO A 160 9.33 1.05 -35.77
CA PRO A 160 9.83 2.40 -35.64
C PRO A 160 11.00 2.42 -34.64
N PRO A 161 12.05 3.21 -34.89
CA PRO A 161 13.07 3.42 -33.88
C PRO A 161 12.37 4.01 -32.65
N PRO A 162 12.65 3.49 -31.43
CA PRO A 162 12.05 4.02 -30.22
C PRO A 162 12.38 5.51 -30.11
N LEU A 163 11.40 6.31 -29.67
CA LEU A 163 11.62 7.74 -29.47
C LEU A 163 12.83 7.94 -28.56
N PRO A 164 13.73 8.89 -28.88
CA PRO A 164 14.86 9.21 -28.02
C PRO A 164 14.30 9.76 -26.70
N GLN A 165 14.15 8.89 -25.71
CA GLN A 165 13.64 9.24 -24.40
C GLN A 165 14.80 9.73 -23.55
N PRO A 166 14.80 10.99 -23.08
CA PRO A 166 15.92 11.57 -22.32
C PRO A 166 16.00 11.04 -20.88
N TYR A 167 15.01 10.27 -20.45
CA TYR A 167 14.87 9.73 -19.10
C TYR A 167 14.26 8.31 -19.14
N HIS A 168 14.31 7.60 -18.03
CA HIS A 168 13.54 6.38 -17.82
C HIS A 168 12.25 6.70 -17.06
N ILE A 169 11.16 6.00 -17.37
CA ILE A 169 9.92 6.06 -16.59
C ILE A 169 9.80 4.78 -15.78
N TRP A 170 9.68 4.92 -14.46
CA TRP A 170 9.34 3.86 -13.55
C TRP A 170 7.88 4.00 -13.13
N LEU A 171 7.01 3.06 -13.53
CA LEU A 171 5.64 2.98 -13.05
C LEU A 171 5.56 2.10 -11.81
N THR A 172 4.89 2.58 -10.78
CA THR A 172 4.54 1.77 -9.60
C THR A 172 3.09 2.02 -9.24
N ALA A 173 2.30 0.96 -9.10
CA ALA A 173 0.92 1.07 -8.63
C ALA A 173 0.87 0.83 -7.12
N VAL A 174 0.10 1.65 -6.41
CA VAL A 174 -0.06 1.52 -4.96
C VAL A 174 -1.48 1.82 -4.52
N ASN A 175 -1.88 1.13 -3.45
CA ASN A 175 -3.09 1.39 -2.70
C ASN A 175 -2.72 2.13 -1.38
N ARG A 176 -3.70 2.33 -0.51
CA ARG A 176 -3.52 3.02 0.77
C ARG A 176 -2.52 2.34 1.71
N TYR A 177 -2.30 1.04 1.56
CA TYR A 177 -1.41 0.25 2.40
C TYR A 177 0.03 0.24 1.88
N SER A 178 0.22 0.36 0.56
CA SER A 178 1.54 0.37 -0.10
C SER A 178 2.09 1.76 -0.45
N PHE A 179 1.33 2.82 -0.18
CA PHE A 179 1.75 4.20 -0.46
C PHE A 179 3.16 4.57 0.06
N VAL A 180 3.53 4.08 1.25
CA VAL A 180 4.82 4.39 1.88
C VAL A 180 6.00 3.82 1.07
N GLU A 181 5.76 2.75 0.31
CA GLU A 181 6.80 2.09 -0.50
C GLU A 181 7.01 2.80 -1.83
N ALA A 182 5.95 3.33 -2.46
CA ALA A 182 6.12 4.23 -3.60
C ALA A 182 6.91 5.49 -3.22
N ARG A 183 6.68 6.03 -2.01
CA ARG A 183 7.46 7.16 -1.50
C ARG A 183 8.92 6.77 -1.26
N SER A 184 9.17 5.55 -0.78
CA SER A 184 10.51 4.98 -0.61
C SER A 184 11.25 4.87 -1.93
N LEU A 185 10.61 4.29 -2.94
CA LEU A 185 11.15 4.19 -4.30
C LEU A 185 11.44 5.56 -4.91
N THR A 186 10.53 6.52 -4.74
CA THR A 186 10.73 7.90 -5.22
C THR A 186 11.93 8.57 -4.53
N HIS A 187 12.06 8.37 -3.21
CA HIS A 187 13.19 8.91 -2.45
C HIS A 187 14.52 8.28 -2.87
N PHE A 188 14.56 6.96 -3.08
CA PHE A 188 15.72 6.26 -3.62
C PHE A 188 16.16 6.88 -4.94
N TRP A 189 15.25 7.02 -5.91
CA TRP A 189 15.57 7.59 -7.21
C TRP A 189 15.96 9.06 -7.15
N ARG A 190 15.45 9.83 -6.20
CA ARG A 190 15.91 11.21 -6.00
C ARG A 190 17.42 11.26 -5.68
N LEU A 191 17.90 10.37 -4.82
CA LEU A 191 19.32 10.30 -4.45
C LEU A 191 20.17 9.75 -5.62
N GLU A 192 19.73 8.67 -6.25
CA GLU A 192 20.47 8.07 -7.37
C GLU A 192 20.50 8.96 -8.62
N ASN A 193 19.45 9.76 -8.86
CA ASN A 193 19.42 10.68 -10.00
C ASN A 193 20.48 11.79 -9.90
N GLU A 194 20.92 12.17 -8.70
CA GLU A 194 22.03 13.11 -8.55
C GLU A 194 23.33 12.49 -9.08
N ALA A 195 23.59 11.22 -8.75
CA ALA A 195 24.75 10.48 -9.25
C ALA A 195 24.66 10.24 -10.76
N ARG A 196 23.49 9.81 -11.27
CA ARG A 196 23.26 9.60 -12.71
C ARG A 196 23.41 10.89 -13.52
N ALA A 197 22.86 12.00 -13.03
CA ALA A 197 23.02 13.30 -13.68
C ALA A 197 24.49 13.73 -13.74
N ALA A 198 25.28 13.48 -12.70
CA ALA A 198 26.72 13.75 -12.69
C ALA A 198 27.51 12.86 -13.67
N ALA A 199 27.06 11.62 -13.88
CA ALA A 199 27.64 10.70 -14.86
C ALA A 199 27.19 10.97 -16.31
N GLY A 200 26.18 11.82 -16.52
CA GLY A 200 25.56 12.03 -17.83
C GLY A 200 24.58 10.92 -18.24
N ASP A 201 24.19 10.06 -17.30
CA ASP A 201 23.24 8.98 -17.50
C ASP A 201 21.78 9.50 -17.48
N LYS A 202 20.87 8.74 -18.10
CA LYS A 202 19.44 9.06 -18.10
C LYS A 202 18.87 9.01 -16.70
N ILE A 203 18.30 10.11 -16.21
CA ILE A 203 17.58 10.13 -14.93
C ILE A 203 16.31 9.27 -14.98
N VAL A 204 15.80 8.88 -13.82
CA VAL A 204 14.62 8.03 -13.67
C VAL A 204 13.50 8.80 -13.00
N HIS A 205 12.33 8.85 -13.63
CA HIS A 205 11.13 9.44 -13.07
C HIS A 205 10.17 8.36 -12.57
N VAL A 206 9.88 8.38 -11.27
CA VAL A 206 8.89 7.49 -10.65
C VAL A 206 7.51 8.12 -10.76
N VAL A 207 6.60 7.43 -11.45
CA VAL A 207 5.20 7.80 -11.57
C VAL A 207 4.37 6.81 -10.75
N THR A 208 3.75 7.32 -9.69
CA THR A 208 2.96 6.54 -8.74
C THR A 208 1.49 6.52 -9.16
N LEU A 209 0.99 5.36 -9.55
CA LEU A 209 -0.41 5.16 -9.90
C LEU A 209 -1.20 4.81 -8.64
N CYS A 210 -2.06 5.70 -8.19
CA CYS A 210 -2.93 5.45 -7.04
C CYS A 210 -4.16 4.66 -7.45
N SER A 211 -4.39 3.50 -6.83
CA SER A 211 -5.56 2.66 -7.11
C SER A 211 -6.78 2.95 -6.22
N ASP A 212 -6.66 3.83 -5.22
CA ASP A 212 -7.78 4.19 -4.34
C ASP A 212 -7.76 5.68 -3.89
N PRO A 213 -8.90 6.21 -3.40
CA PRO A 213 -9.00 7.60 -2.94
C PRO A 213 -8.13 7.94 -1.73
N ASP A 214 -7.80 6.97 -0.87
CA ASP A 214 -6.94 7.20 0.30
C ASP A 214 -5.49 7.43 -0.14
N CYS A 215 -5.02 6.67 -1.13
CA CYS A 215 -3.74 6.91 -1.80
C CYS A 215 -3.67 8.31 -2.38
N LEU A 216 -4.69 8.73 -3.15
CA LEU A 216 -4.71 10.06 -3.75
C LEU A 216 -4.68 11.18 -2.71
N ARG A 217 -5.45 11.03 -1.62
CA ARG A 217 -5.42 11.99 -0.51
C ARG A 217 -4.06 12.05 0.19
N LYS A 218 -3.34 10.93 0.27
CA LYS A 218 -1.96 10.92 0.79
C LYS A 218 -1.02 11.58 -0.20
N CYS A 219 -1.13 11.31 -1.49
CA CYS A 219 -0.25 11.90 -2.48
C CYS A 219 -0.40 13.42 -2.58
N LYS A 220 -1.62 13.95 -2.55
CA LYS A 220 -1.86 15.42 -2.53
C LYS A 220 -1.11 16.13 -1.38
N LYS A 221 -0.76 15.43 -0.29
CA LYS A 221 0.02 16.01 0.82
C LYS A 221 1.53 16.06 0.55
N VAL A 222 2.02 15.25 -0.39
CA VAL A 222 3.44 15.11 -0.75
C VAL A 222 3.65 15.35 -2.25
N GLU A 223 2.76 16.11 -2.90
CA GLU A 223 2.77 16.38 -4.35
C GLU A 223 4.04 17.08 -4.85
N HIS A 224 4.79 17.71 -3.95
CA HIS A 224 6.08 18.34 -4.24
C HIS A 224 7.25 17.33 -4.24
N GLU A 225 7.02 16.11 -3.73
CA GLU A 225 8.02 15.05 -3.66
C GLU A 225 7.76 13.93 -4.68
N MET A 226 6.52 13.75 -5.11
CA MET A 226 6.08 12.58 -5.89
C MET A 226 5.22 12.98 -7.09
N LEU A 227 5.41 12.29 -8.22
CA LEU A 227 4.47 12.33 -9.35
C LEU A 227 3.40 11.27 -9.10
N CYS A 228 2.14 11.69 -8.98
CA CYS A 228 1.04 10.77 -8.75
C CYS A 228 -0.09 10.94 -9.74
N TYR A 229 -0.64 9.82 -10.16
CA TYR A 229 -1.76 9.77 -11.07
C TYR A 229 -2.89 8.91 -10.48
N GLY A 230 -4.11 9.45 -10.48
CA GLY A 230 -5.29 8.80 -9.91
C GLY A 230 -6.40 8.49 -10.89
N GLY A 231 -6.19 8.71 -12.20
CA GLY A 231 -7.28 8.64 -13.19
C GLY A 231 -7.96 7.27 -13.25
N PHE A 232 -7.25 6.18 -12.93
CA PHE A 232 -7.81 4.82 -12.99
C PHE A 232 -8.58 4.40 -11.73
N ALA A 233 -8.42 5.09 -10.60
CA ALA A 233 -9.03 4.70 -9.32
C ALA A 233 -10.56 4.81 -9.33
N LEU A 234 -11.13 5.54 -10.29
CA LEU A 234 -12.57 5.80 -10.38
C LEU A 234 -13.29 4.83 -11.31
N ASP A 235 -12.56 4.14 -12.20
CA ASP A 235 -13.11 3.31 -13.26
C ASP A 235 -12.65 1.84 -13.15
N VAL A 236 -12.37 1.39 -11.92
CA VAL A 236 -12.03 -0.02 -11.66
C VAL A 236 -13.29 -0.87 -11.86
N PRO A 237 -13.29 -1.87 -12.77
CA PRO A 237 -14.43 -2.77 -12.90
C PRO A 237 -14.63 -3.56 -11.61
N GLU A 238 -15.88 -3.85 -11.23
CA GLU A 238 -16.26 -4.41 -9.92
C GLU A 238 -15.53 -5.71 -9.54
N HIS A 239 -15.08 -6.46 -10.54
CA HIS A 239 -14.45 -7.77 -10.40
C HIS A 239 -12.93 -7.75 -10.56
N TRP A 240 -12.33 -6.57 -10.74
CA TRP A 240 -10.89 -6.43 -10.82
C TRP A 240 -10.31 -6.11 -9.46
N ASP A 241 -9.12 -6.66 -9.18
CA ASP A 241 -8.27 -6.03 -8.19
C ASP A 241 -7.85 -4.64 -8.69
N ALA A 242 -8.13 -3.63 -7.88
CA ALA A 242 -7.90 -2.23 -8.25
C ALA A 242 -6.42 -1.93 -8.53
N LEU A 243 -5.50 -2.62 -7.86
CA LEU A 243 -4.07 -2.44 -8.06
C LEU A 243 -3.64 -2.98 -9.43
N ASP A 244 -4.05 -4.20 -9.74
CA ASP A 244 -3.72 -4.86 -11.00
C ASP A 244 -4.35 -4.17 -12.21
N TRP A 245 -5.60 -3.75 -12.12
CA TRP A 245 -6.23 -2.88 -13.12
C TRP A 245 -5.40 -1.62 -13.38
N THR A 246 -5.03 -0.94 -12.29
CA THR A 246 -4.26 0.31 -12.34
C THR A 246 -2.88 0.09 -12.99
N LYS A 247 -2.20 -1.02 -12.67
CA LYS A 247 -0.92 -1.39 -13.31
C LYS A 247 -1.10 -1.59 -14.81
N ALA A 248 -2.09 -2.38 -15.22
CA ALA A 248 -2.30 -2.76 -16.61
C ALA A 248 -2.68 -1.56 -17.48
N CYS A 249 -3.64 -0.74 -17.04
CA CYS A 249 -4.02 0.48 -17.75
C CYS A 249 -2.86 1.48 -17.79
N GLY A 250 -2.13 1.65 -16.69
CA GLY A 250 -0.98 2.54 -16.65
C GLY A 250 0.13 2.12 -17.61
N ALA A 251 0.52 0.84 -17.62
CA ALA A 251 1.53 0.33 -18.53
C ALA A 251 1.13 0.54 -19.99
N ARG A 252 -0.11 0.18 -20.36
CA ARG A 252 -0.66 0.42 -21.71
C ARG A 252 -0.59 1.88 -22.10
N ASP A 253 -1.13 2.79 -21.30
CA ASP A 253 -1.23 4.22 -21.65
C ASP A 253 0.15 4.87 -21.81
N VAL A 254 1.15 4.46 -21.02
CA VAL A 254 2.53 4.95 -21.21
C VAL A 254 3.12 4.46 -22.53
N LEU A 255 2.94 3.18 -22.86
CA LEU A 255 3.40 2.61 -24.12
C LEU A 255 2.70 3.26 -25.32
N GLU A 256 1.38 3.48 -25.26
CA GLU A 256 0.63 4.17 -26.32
C GLU A 256 1.13 5.60 -26.56
N SER A 257 1.62 6.27 -25.51
CA SER A 257 2.22 7.60 -25.63
C SER A 257 3.60 7.62 -26.30
N GLY A 258 4.11 6.48 -26.76
CA GLY A 258 5.42 6.36 -27.41
C GLY A 258 6.60 6.19 -26.44
N ARG A 259 6.34 5.92 -25.16
CA ARG A 259 7.37 5.93 -24.11
C ARG A 259 7.69 4.53 -23.62
N ASN A 260 8.99 4.25 -23.45
CA ASN A 260 9.42 3.02 -22.80
C ASN A 260 9.18 3.12 -21.30
N VAL A 261 8.90 1.99 -20.67
CA VAL A 261 8.47 1.98 -19.28
C VAL A 261 9.01 0.77 -18.52
N LEU A 262 9.40 1.00 -17.28
CA LEU A 262 9.69 -0.04 -16.30
C LEU A 262 8.52 -0.10 -15.32
N LEU A 263 7.70 -1.14 -15.42
CA LEU A 263 6.69 -1.48 -14.43
C LEU A 263 7.40 -2.22 -13.28
N GLY A 264 7.43 -1.57 -12.11
CA GLY A 264 8.04 -2.13 -10.92
C GLY A 264 7.14 -1.94 -9.72
N SER A 265 6.53 -3.03 -9.28
CA SER A 265 5.74 -3.08 -8.05
C SER A 265 6.32 -4.16 -7.14
N GLU A 266 6.20 -3.97 -5.83
CA GLU A 266 6.52 -5.04 -4.87
C GLU A 266 7.99 -5.44 -4.81
N LEU A 267 8.87 -4.43 -4.77
CA LEU A 267 10.30 -4.62 -4.71
C LEU A 267 10.98 -3.61 -3.79
N VAL A 268 12.23 -3.89 -3.45
CA VAL A 268 13.16 -2.95 -2.82
C VAL A 268 14.39 -2.80 -3.69
N LEU A 269 14.90 -1.58 -3.75
CA LEU A 269 16.15 -1.25 -4.43
C LEU A 269 17.27 -1.07 -3.41
N ARG A 270 18.39 -1.75 -3.65
CA ARG A 270 19.65 -1.52 -2.93
C ARG A 270 20.62 -0.65 -3.72
N LYS A 271 20.60 -0.78 -5.04
CA LYS A 271 21.51 -0.12 -6.00
C LYS A 271 20.74 0.21 -7.27
N ASP A 272 21.28 1.12 -8.08
CA ASP A 272 20.75 1.45 -9.40
C ASP A 272 20.75 0.21 -10.32
N PRO A 273 19.58 -0.29 -10.77
CA PRO A 273 19.51 -1.46 -11.64
C PRO A 273 19.74 -1.15 -13.13
N PHE A 274 19.66 0.10 -13.57
CA PHE A 274 19.72 0.44 -15.00
C PHE A 274 21.01 0.05 -15.69
N PRO A 275 22.22 0.23 -15.11
CA PRO A 275 23.45 -0.23 -15.74
C PRO A 275 23.44 -1.73 -16.12
N ARG A 276 22.65 -2.54 -15.41
CA ARG A 276 22.49 -3.98 -15.67
C ARG A 276 21.34 -4.29 -16.62
N LEU A 277 20.26 -3.50 -16.60
CA LEU A 277 19.11 -3.66 -17.49
C LEU A 277 19.37 -3.11 -18.90
N GLU A 278 20.07 -1.98 -19.01
CA GLU A 278 20.27 -1.25 -20.27
C GLU A 278 21.01 -2.07 -21.34
N ARG A 279 21.85 -3.03 -20.95
CA ARG A 279 22.53 -3.95 -21.88
C ARG A 279 21.55 -4.79 -22.72
N TYR A 280 20.34 -5.00 -22.21
CA TYR A 280 19.31 -5.77 -22.89
C TYR A 280 18.40 -4.90 -23.76
N PHE A 281 18.36 -3.59 -23.53
CA PHE A 281 17.48 -2.69 -24.26
C PHE A 281 17.63 -2.77 -25.78
N PRO A 282 18.82 -2.95 -26.39
CA PRO A 282 18.94 -3.08 -27.84
C PRO A 282 18.32 -4.37 -28.40
N ILE A 283 18.41 -5.46 -27.64
CA ILE A 283 18.08 -6.82 -28.11
C ILE A 283 16.68 -7.30 -27.69
N SER A 284 16.01 -6.57 -26.82
CA SER A 284 14.70 -6.94 -26.27
C SER A 284 13.66 -5.84 -26.45
N ASP A 285 12.41 -6.25 -26.58
CA ASP A 285 11.23 -5.40 -26.53
C ASP A 285 10.55 -5.52 -25.15
N VAL A 286 10.66 -6.68 -24.51
CA VAL A 286 10.24 -6.92 -23.12
C VAL A 286 11.39 -7.55 -22.34
N ILE A 287 11.67 -7.04 -21.14
CA ILE A 287 12.56 -7.66 -20.17
C ILE A 287 11.74 -7.90 -18.91
N ILE A 288 11.73 -9.13 -18.41
CA ILE A 288 10.81 -9.53 -17.34
C ILE A 288 11.51 -10.47 -16.36
N ALA A 289 11.22 -10.33 -15.06
CA ALA A 289 11.74 -11.25 -14.06
C ALA A 289 11.03 -12.61 -14.11
N GLU A 290 11.77 -13.69 -13.84
CA GLU A 290 11.16 -14.98 -13.54
C GLU A 290 10.39 -14.93 -12.22
N ASN A 291 9.32 -15.71 -12.15
CA ASN A 291 8.59 -15.92 -10.92
C ASN A 291 9.29 -17.01 -10.10
N VAL A 292 9.94 -16.60 -9.02
CA VAL A 292 10.77 -17.48 -8.18
C VAL A 292 9.98 -18.05 -6.99
N THR A 293 8.69 -17.75 -6.87
CA THR A 293 7.83 -18.20 -5.75
C THR A 293 7.43 -19.67 -5.84
N GLY A 294 7.72 -20.35 -6.95
CA GLY A 294 7.40 -21.78 -7.13
C GLY A 294 5.90 -22.09 -7.14
N THR A 295 5.03 -21.08 -7.23
CA THR A 295 3.58 -21.28 -7.35
C THR A 295 3.23 -21.70 -8.78
N ASP A 296 2.32 -22.67 -8.92
CA ASP A 296 1.87 -23.20 -10.23
C ASP A 296 1.24 -22.16 -11.17
N SER A 297 0.93 -20.95 -10.68
CA SER A 297 0.19 -19.88 -11.37
C SER A 297 1.01 -18.91 -12.24
N GLY A 298 2.20 -19.31 -12.71
CA GLY A 298 2.92 -18.56 -13.74
C GLY A 298 4.44 -18.51 -13.55
N HIS A 299 5.17 -18.36 -14.65
CA HIS A 299 6.64 -18.47 -14.69
C HIS A 299 7.34 -17.12 -14.79
N LEU A 300 6.64 -16.09 -15.21
CA LEU A 300 7.12 -14.72 -15.32
C LEU A 300 6.40 -13.84 -14.29
N SER A 301 7.14 -12.96 -13.64
CA SER A 301 6.63 -12.06 -12.61
C SER A 301 6.24 -10.71 -13.22
N THR A 302 5.02 -10.26 -12.92
CA THR A 302 4.58 -8.89 -13.29
C THR A 302 5.04 -7.82 -12.30
N SER A 303 5.79 -8.20 -11.26
CA SER A 303 6.35 -7.30 -10.27
C SER A 303 7.55 -6.50 -10.82
N LEU A 304 8.23 -6.99 -11.87
CA LEU A 304 9.31 -6.26 -12.56
C LEU A 304 9.32 -6.56 -14.06
N ILE A 305 8.90 -5.58 -14.87
CA ILE A 305 8.87 -5.67 -16.34
C ILE A 305 9.35 -4.35 -16.95
N TRP A 306 10.40 -4.39 -17.76
CA TRP A 306 10.73 -3.30 -18.68
C TRP A 306 10.12 -3.58 -20.06
N MET A 307 9.57 -2.54 -20.67
CA MET A 307 8.84 -2.65 -21.93
C MET A 307 9.19 -1.49 -22.84
N ARG A 308 9.48 -1.84 -24.09
CA ARG A 308 9.66 -0.90 -25.19
C ARG A 308 8.30 -0.53 -25.77
N SER A 309 8.13 0.74 -26.10
CA SER A 309 6.95 1.21 -26.83
C SER A 309 7.04 0.80 -28.32
N VAL A 310 6.63 -0.43 -28.61
CA VAL A 310 6.41 -0.92 -29.98
C VAL A 310 4.98 -1.44 -30.12
N PRO A 311 4.40 -1.44 -31.35
CA PRO A 311 3.02 -1.87 -31.58
C PRO A 311 2.68 -3.22 -30.95
N GLU A 312 3.59 -4.19 -31.07
CA GLU A 312 3.41 -5.54 -30.58
C GLU A 312 3.31 -5.58 -29.03
N THR A 313 4.01 -4.70 -28.33
CA THR A 313 3.96 -4.62 -26.85
C THR A 313 2.68 -3.92 -26.39
N ILE A 314 2.17 -2.97 -27.17
CA ILE A 314 0.88 -2.34 -26.91
C ILE A 314 -0.25 -3.36 -27.11
N GLU A 315 -0.21 -4.13 -28.20
CA GLU A 315 -1.16 -5.21 -28.47
C GLU A 315 -1.16 -6.28 -27.37
N LEU A 316 0.03 -6.67 -26.87
CA LEU A 316 0.16 -7.57 -25.72
C LEU A 316 -0.69 -7.10 -24.52
N TRP A 317 -0.67 -5.81 -24.18
CA TRP A 317 -1.47 -5.30 -23.06
C TRP A 317 -2.96 -5.25 -23.36
N TYR A 318 -3.36 -5.03 -24.61
CA TYR A 318 -4.76 -5.17 -25.02
C TYR A 318 -5.26 -6.61 -24.83
N ASP A 319 -4.47 -7.59 -25.27
CA ASP A 319 -4.79 -9.00 -25.14
C ASP A 319 -4.86 -9.43 -23.66
N VAL A 320 -3.95 -8.94 -22.81
CA VAL A 320 -3.97 -9.19 -21.36
C VAL A 320 -5.23 -8.62 -20.71
N LEU A 321 -5.58 -7.36 -21.02
CA LEU A 321 -6.78 -6.73 -20.49
C LEU A 321 -8.06 -7.44 -20.96
N GLU A 322 -8.13 -7.82 -22.25
CA GLU A 322 -9.23 -8.58 -22.82
C GLU A 322 -9.35 -9.96 -22.16
N ARG A 323 -8.23 -10.63 -21.91
CA ARG A 323 -8.21 -11.95 -21.27
C ARG A 323 -8.80 -11.92 -19.86
N ILE A 324 -8.41 -10.94 -19.04
CA ILE A 324 -8.94 -10.78 -17.68
C ILE A 324 -10.44 -10.42 -17.73
N ALA A 325 -10.84 -9.52 -18.62
CA ALA A 325 -12.24 -9.15 -18.80
C ALA A 325 -13.11 -10.36 -19.20
N ASN A 326 -12.65 -11.15 -20.18
CA ASN A 326 -13.34 -12.35 -20.65
C ASN A 326 -13.39 -13.46 -19.60
N ALA A 327 -12.29 -13.67 -18.87
CA ALA A 327 -12.26 -14.61 -17.75
C ALA A 327 -13.32 -14.22 -16.73
N THR A 328 -13.54 -12.94 -16.47
CA THR A 328 -14.57 -12.56 -15.53
C THR A 328 -15.99 -12.77 -16.06
N LEU A 329 -16.25 -12.45 -17.33
CA LEU A 329 -17.57 -12.63 -17.93
C LEU A 329 -18.02 -14.09 -17.97
N SER A 330 -17.11 -15.03 -18.30
CA SER A 330 -17.44 -16.45 -18.34
C SER A 330 -17.85 -17.00 -16.97
N HIS A 331 -17.33 -16.41 -15.88
CA HIS A 331 -17.68 -16.83 -14.52
C HIS A 331 -19.07 -16.33 -14.10
N ASN A 332 -19.50 -15.16 -14.57
CA ASN A 332 -20.84 -14.61 -14.28
C ASN A 332 -21.98 -15.32 -15.05
N LEU A 333 -21.64 -16.11 -16.08
CA LEU A 333 -22.59 -16.87 -16.90
C LEU A 333 -22.79 -18.32 -16.43
N ILE A 334 -22.09 -18.75 -15.37
CA ILE A 334 -22.43 -20.00 -14.68
C ILE A 334 -23.72 -19.73 -13.90
N GLU A 335 -24.85 -19.97 -14.59
CA GLU A 335 -26.19 -19.82 -14.05
C GLU A 335 -26.28 -20.51 -12.69
N THR A 336 -26.79 -19.78 -11.69
CA THR A 336 -27.35 -20.37 -10.47
C THR A 336 -28.22 -21.55 -10.90
N PRO A 337 -27.89 -22.80 -10.54
CA PRO A 337 -28.73 -23.92 -10.91
C PRO A 337 -30.13 -23.60 -10.40
N GLU A 338 -31.12 -23.66 -11.31
CA GLU A 338 -32.51 -23.47 -10.97
C GLU A 338 -32.80 -24.24 -9.68
N ALA A 339 -33.35 -23.54 -8.69
CA ALA A 339 -33.61 -24.04 -7.36
C ALA A 339 -34.61 -25.22 -7.40
N GLY A 340 -34.12 -26.40 -7.77
CA GLY A 340 -34.74 -27.67 -7.50
C GLY A 340 -34.48 -27.99 -6.04
N GLU A 341 -35.56 -28.12 -5.27
CA GLU A 341 -35.55 -28.56 -3.87
C GLU A 341 -34.63 -29.77 -3.65
N LEU A 342 -33.43 -29.54 -3.13
CA LEU A 342 -32.66 -30.60 -2.49
C LEU A 342 -32.01 -30.07 -1.20
N THR A 343 -32.57 -30.58 -0.13
CA THR A 343 -32.16 -30.49 1.26
C THR A 343 -30.71 -30.96 1.46
N THR A 344 -29.79 -30.06 1.78
CA THR A 344 -28.90 -30.06 2.97
C THR A 344 -27.81 -28.98 2.81
N PRO A 345 -27.52 -28.18 3.85
CA PRO A 345 -26.59 -27.05 3.75
C PRO A 345 -25.17 -27.48 4.18
N ASP A 346 -24.48 -28.24 3.36
CA ASP A 346 -23.01 -28.19 3.35
C ASP A 346 -22.64 -27.15 2.30
N ALA A 347 -22.57 -25.89 2.75
CA ALA A 347 -22.14 -24.77 1.95
C ALA A 347 -20.69 -24.98 1.52
N ALA A 348 -20.50 -25.65 0.39
CA ALA A 348 -19.29 -25.53 -0.39
C ALA A 348 -19.14 -24.03 -0.71
N ALA A 349 -18.28 -23.37 0.05
CA ALA A 349 -17.85 -22.03 -0.27
C ALA A 349 -17.21 -22.12 -1.65
N GLU A 350 -17.93 -21.68 -2.67
CA GLU A 350 -17.44 -21.56 -4.03
C GLU A 350 -16.23 -20.62 -3.97
N VAL A 351 -15.04 -21.20 -4.14
CA VAL A 351 -13.78 -20.46 -4.09
C VAL A 351 -13.63 -19.77 -5.44
N TRP A 352 -13.98 -18.49 -5.47
CA TRP A 352 -13.82 -17.60 -6.63
C TRP A 352 -12.33 -17.44 -6.96
N THR A 353 -11.84 -18.11 -7.99
CA THR A 353 -10.48 -17.86 -8.51
C THR A 353 -10.56 -16.76 -9.57
N VAL A 354 -10.31 -15.52 -9.16
CA VAL A 354 -10.14 -14.38 -10.08
C VAL A 354 -8.81 -14.56 -10.81
N LEU A 355 -8.83 -14.57 -12.14
CA LEU A 355 -7.61 -14.58 -12.95
C LEU A 355 -6.77 -13.35 -12.62
N THR A 356 -5.57 -13.56 -12.10
CA THR A 356 -4.64 -12.49 -11.72
C THR A 356 -4.01 -11.84 -12.95
N LEU A 357 -3.49 -10.62 -12.79
CA LEU A 357 -2.74 -9.96 -13.87
C LEU A 357 -1.55 -10.80 -14.32
N GLN A 358 -0.85 -11.43 -13.37
CA GLN A 358 0.28 -12.30 -13.67
C GLN A 358 -0.15 -13.51 -14.50
N GLU A 359 -1.21 -14.21 -14.12
CA GLU A 359 -1.70 -15.38 -14.88
C GLU A 359 -2.09 -14.99 -16.30
N ALA A 360 -2.88 -13.92 -16.46
CA ALA A 360 -3.27 -13.44 -17.79
C ALA A 360 -2.07 -13.05 -18.66
N PHE A 361 -1.07 -12.37 -18.08
CA PHE A 361 0.16 -12.01 -18.79
C PHE A 361 0.95 -13.25 -19.22
N ASN A 362 1.07 -14.25 -18.36
CA ASN A 362 1.75 -15.51 -18.65
C ASN A 362 1.02 -16.34 -19.72
N GLU A 363 -0.32 -16.34 -19.72
CA GLU A 363 -1.14 -16.99 -20.74
C GLU A 363 -0.98 -16.35 -22.11
N VAL A 364 -1.07 -15.02 -22.21
CA VAL A 364 -0.92 -14.29 -23.48
C VAL A 364 0.50 -14.43 -24.05
N LEU A 365 1.51 -14.50 -23.20
CA LEU A 365 2.89 -14.78 -23.63
C LEU A 365 3.16 -16.26 -23.95
N HIS A 366 2.18 -17.16 -23.76
CA HIS A 366 2.36 -18.61 -23.92
C HIS A 366 3.54 -19.15 -23.10
N SER A 367 3.75 -18.60 -21.90
CA SER A 367 4.96 -18.85 -21.10
C SER A 367 5.16 -20.31 -20.70
N THR A 368 4.08 -21.09 -20.57
CA THR A 368 4.11 -22.53 -20.26
C THR A 368 4.85 -23.32 -21.34
N GLU A 369 4.69 -22.95 -22.62
CA GLU A 369 5.33 -23.60 -23.76
C GLU A 369 6.83 -23.25 -23.89
N LEU A 370 7.30 -22.27 -23.11
CA LEU A 370 8.69 -21.80 -23.12
C LEU A 370 9.61 -22.60 -22.20
N ARG A 371 9.07 -23.58 -21.46
CA ARG A 371 9.87 -24.57 -20.73
C ARG A 371 10.50 -25.53 -21.74
N VAL A 372 11.82 -25.70 -21.65
CA VAL A 372 12.51 -26.73 -22.43
C VAL A 372 12.08 -28.09 -21.86
N THR A 373 11.49 -28.93 -22.71
CA THR A 373 10.75 -30.16 -22.37
C THR A 373 11.50 -31.13 -21.44
N ASP A 374 10.93 -31.42 -20.26
CA ASP A 374 10.50 -32.77 -19.80
C ASP A 374 9.67 -32.61 -18.50
N GLU A 375 8.53 -33.30 -18.39
CA GLU A 375 7.42 -33.05 -17.41
C GLU A 375 7.80 -33.16 -15.92
N PHE A 376 9.05 -33.54 -15.59
CA PHE A 376 9.51 -33.81 -14.23
C PHE A 376 10.81 -33.10 -13.84
N SER A 377 11.24 -32.10 -14.61
CA SER A 377 12.55 -31.46 -14.41
C SER A 377 12.42 -29.99 -13.99
N GLU A 378 13.27 -29.56 -13.04
CA GLU A 378 13.54 -28.17 -12.65
C GLU A 378 14.19 -27.37 -13.80
N VAL A 379 13.66 -27.47 -15.01
CA VAL A 379 14.30 -26.92 -16.20
C VAL A 379 13.90 -25.45 -16.40
N ARG A 380 14.97 -24.64 -16.46
CA ARG A 380 14.98 -23.18 -16.58
C ARG A 380 14.16 -22.70 -17.78
N LEU A 381 13.46 -21.58 -17.61
CA LEU A 381 12.74 -20.93 -18.70
C LEU A 381 13.73 -20.52 -19.80
N ARG A 382 13.29 -20.60 -21.06
CA ARG A 382 14.06 -20.03 -22.16
C ARG A 382 14.28 -18.53 -21.92
N ARG A 383 15.55 -18.13 -21.77
CA ARG A 383 15.94 -16.74 -21.48
C ARG A 383 15.56 -15.74 -22.57
N ASN A 384 15.80 -16.13 -23.82
CA ASN A 384 15.50 -15.30 -24.99
C ASN A 384 14.54 -16.03 -25.90
N PHE A 385 13.36 -15.47 -26.11
CA PHE A 385 12.37 -16.05 -27.00
C PHE A 385 11.63 -14.95 -27.76
N ASN A 386 11.04 -15.36 -28.88
CA ASN A 386 10.13 -14.52 -29.64
C ASN A 386 8.72 -15.06 -29.45
N THR A 387 7.76 -14.19 -29.18
CA THR A 387 6.34 -14.54 -29.17
C THR A 387 5.82 -14.77 -30.60
N GLY A 388 4.60 -15.29 -30.73
CA GLY A 388 3.95 -15.47 -32.03
C GLY A 388 3.77 -14.17 -32.83
N ASN A 389 3.60 -13.03 -32.15
CA ASN A 389 3.53 -11.70 -32.77
C ASN A 389 4.91 -11.04 -32.98
N GLY A 390 6.02 -11.73 -32.69
CA GLY A 390 7.37 -11.25 -32.98
C GLY A 390 8.05 -10.42 -31.87
N LEU A 391 7.43 -10.28 -30.68
CA LEU A 391 8.07 -9.61 -29.54
C LEU A 391 9.30 -10.37 -29.10
N ARG A 392 10.43 -9.64 -28.96
CA ARG A 392 11.66 -10.20 -28.40
C ARG A 392 11.62 -10.06 -26.89
N VAL A 393 11.51 -11.18 -26.18
CA VAL A 393 11.41 -11.21 -24.72
C VAL A 393 12.71 -11.74 -24.12
N HIS A 394 13.18 -11.06 -23.08
CA HIS A 394 14.29 -11.50 -22.23
C HIS A 394 13.81 -11.76 -20.80
N ALA A 395 13.89 -13.01 -20.35
CA ALA A 395 13.57 -13.41 -18.99
C ALA A 395 14.82 -13.36 -18.10
N LEU A 396 14.74 -12.63 -16.99
CA LEU A 396 15.79 -12.50 -15.98
C LEU A 396 15.59 -13.59 -14.91
N GLY A 397 16.54 -14.51 -14.77
CA GLY A 397 16.48 -15.57 -13.76
C GLY A 397 17.68 -15.60 -12.80
N GLU A 398 17.93 -16.76 -12.20
CA GLU A 398 18.94 -16.96 -11.13
C GLU A 398 20.37 -16.54 -11.49
N GLU A 399 20.76 -16.57 -12.76
CA GLU A 399 22.09 -16.11 -13.20
C GLU A 399 22.27 -14.59 -13.15
N HIS A 400 21.22 -13.85 -12.80
CA HIS A 400 21.24 -12.43 -12.50
C HIS A 400 21.25 -12.22 -10.98
N PRO A 401 22.39 -12.42 -10.28
CA PRO A 401 22.48 -12.18 -8.84
C PRO A 401 22.13 -10.72 -8.47
N GLU A 402 22.18 -9.80 -9.43
CA GLU A 402 21.70 -8.43 -9.29
C GLU A 402 20.18 -8.30 -9.10
N ILE A 403 19.39 -9.31 -9.43
CA ILE A 403 17.94 -9.35 -9.24
C ILE A 403 17.63 -10.61 -8.46
N ALA A 404 17.43 -10.43 -7.18
CA ALA A 404 17.07 -11.52 -6.31
C ALA A 404 15.56 -11.50 -6.05
N ALA A 405 14.98 -12.67 -5.82
CA ALA A 405 13.65 -12.77 -5.28
C ALA A 405 13.74 -13.19 -3.82
N PHE A 406 12.98 -12.52 -2.98
CA PHE A 406 12.86 -12.84 -1.58
C PHE A 406 11.99 -14.07 -1.42
N ASN A 407 12.61 -15.17 -1.02
CA ASN A 407 11.94 -16.39 -0.62
C ASN A 407 11.69 -16.34 0.89
N TYR A 408 10.45 -16.05 1.28
CA TYR A 408 10.06 -15.93 2.69
C TYR A 408 10.33 -17.19 3.52
N LEU A 409 10.40 -18.37 2.91
CA LEU A 409 10.67 -19.61 3.63
C LEU A 409 12.16 -19.78 3.88
N LEU A 410 12.98 -19.61 2.84
CA LEU A 410 14.41 -19.88 2.91
C LEU A 410 15.17 -18.71 3.55
N ASP A 411 14.85 -17.47 3.16
CA ASP A 411 15.64 -16.31 3.55
C ASP A 411 15.36 -15.89 5.00
N LEU A 412 14.20 -16.26 5.55
CA LEU A 412 13.86 -15.97 6.94
C LEU A 412 14.36 -17.02 7.95
N GLU A 413 14.85 -18.17 7.49
CA GLU A 413 15.54 -19.14 8.34
C GLU A 413 17.03 -18.79 8.51
N ASP A 414 17.64 -18.15 7.51
CA ASP A 414 19.06 -17.76 7.52
C ASP A 414 19.26 -16.23 7.66
N ILE A 415 18.53 -15.61 8.60
CA ILE A 415 18.49 -14.15 8.81
C ILE A 415 19.89 -13.52 8.99
N ASN A 416 20.85 -14.28 9.51
CA ASN A 416 22.19 -13.80 9.80
C ASN A 416 23.10 -13.70 8.56
N SER A 417 22.70 -14.22 7.40
CA SER A 417 23.48 -14.18 6.16
C SER A 417 22.88 -13.28 5.08
N LEU A 418 21.73 -12.63 5.30
CA LEU A 418 21.05 -11.84 4.25
C LEU A 418 21.89 -10.71 3.64
N ASP A 419 22.76 -10.08 4.44
CA ASP A 419 23.67 -9.07 3.90
C ASP A 419 24.70 -9.67 2.93
N ASP A 420 25.05 -10.94 3.10
CA ASP A 420 25.87 -11.72 2.18
C ASP A 420 25.04 -12.26 1.00
N VAL A 421 23.84 -12.80 1.25
CA VAL A 421 22.93 -13.36 0.23
C VAL A 421 22.54 -12.31 -0.81
N TYR A 422 22.27 -11.07 -0.35
CA TYR A 422 21.83 -9.98 -1.21
C TYR A 422 22.86 -8.85 -1.36
N ALA A 423 24.13 -9.12 -1.05
CA ALA A 423 25.21 -8.13 -1.16
C ALA A 423 25.27 -7.52 -2.57
N ASP A 424 25.09 -8.38 -3.57
CA ASP A 424 25.20 -8.04 -4.99
C ASP A 424 23.86 -7.68 -5.63
N ALA A 425 22.75 -7.97 -4.97
CA ALA A 425 21.41 -7.64 -5.46
C ALA A 425 21.23 -6.11 -5.56
N SER A 426 20.77 -5.67 -6.72
CA SER A 426 20.31 -4.30 -6.98
C SER A 426 18.81 -4.19 -6.74
N ILE A 427 18.05 -5.22 -7.14
CA ILE A 427 16.60 -5.35 -6.92
C ILE A 427 16.35 -6.60 -6.10
N ILE A 428 15.45 -6.49 -5.12
CA ILE A 428 14.90 -7.63 -4.39
C ILE A 428 13.38 -7.63 -4.61
N LEU A 429 12.89 -8.64 -5.33
CA LEU A 429 11.48 -8.87 -5.56
C LEU A 429 10.84 -9.45 -4.31
N MET A 430 9.72 -8.87 -3.89
CA MET A 430 8.96 -9.29 -2.72
C MET A 430 7.49 -9.54 -3.13
N PRO A 431 7.26 -10.54 -4.00
CA PRO A 431 5.97 -10.76 -4.67
C PRO A 431 4.82 -11.18 -3.73
N CYS A 432 5.10 -11.53 -2.47
CA CYS A 432 4.07 -12.02 -1.56
C CYS A 432 4.18 -11.47 -0.13
N VAL A 433 3.61 -10.28 0.07
CA VAL A 433 3.33 -9.72 1.39
C VAL A 433 2.05 -8.88 1.33
N ASP A 434 0.90 -9.39 1.77
CA ASP A 434 -0.43 -8.73 1.60
C ASP A 434 -0.68 -7.51 2.49
N GLY A 435 0.36 -6.73 2.72
CA GLY A 435 0.24 -5.34 3.08
C GLY A 435 1.60 -4.70 2.93
N GLY A 436 1.65 -3.55 2.28
CA GLY A 436 2.89 -2.77 2.20
C GLY A 436 3.53 -2.47 3.57
N GLY A 437 2.80 -2.66 4.66
CA GLY A 437 3.33 -2.69 6.02
C GLY A 437 4.43 -3.74 6.26
N LEU A 438 4.24 -5.01 5.84
CA LEU A 438 5.24 -6.05 6.15
C LEU A 438 6.41 -6.05 5.14
N ARG A 439 6.17 -5.70 3.87
CA ARG A 439 7.26 -5.52 2.90
C ARG A 439 8.16 -4.35 3.31
N SER A 440 7.59 -3.20 3.65
CA SER A 440 8.38 -2.11 4.22
C SER A 440 9.05 -2.47 5.54
N PHE A 441 8.43 -3.34 6.36
CA PHE A 441 9.06 -3.86 7.57
C PHE A 441 10.31 -4.68 7.25
N PHE A 442 10.26 -5.65 6.33
CA PHE A 442 11.45 -6.44 5.97
C PHE A 442 12.54 -5.58 5.35
N ALA A 443 12.18 -4.65 4.49
CA ALA A 443 13.11 -3.68 3.93
C ALA A 443 13.86 -2.90 5.04
N LYS A 444 13.15 -2.48 6.09
CA LYS A 444 13.74 -1.82 7.26
C LYS A 444 14.56 -2.79 8.11
N TYR A 445 14.01 -3.97 8.40
CA TYR A 445 14.64 -5.04 9.17
C TYR A 445 16.03 -5.41 8.64
N HIS A 446 16.21 -5.39 7.32
CA HIS A 446 17.48 -5.68 6.67
C HIS A 446 18.29 -4.44 6.29
N GLY A 447 17.93 -3.25 6.79
CA GLY A 447 18.69 -2.01 6.55
C GLY A 447 18.67 -1.53 5.10
N MET A 448 17.73 -2.00 4.29
CA MET A 448 17.58 -1.65 2.86
C MET A 448 16.62 -0.48 2.64
N TRP A 449 15.87 -0.07 3.67
CA TRP A 449 14.96 1.05 3.58
C TRP A 449 15.73 2.38 3.48
N PRO A 450 15.37 3.31 2.59
CA PRO A 450 15.94 4.66 2.58
C PRO A 450 15.36 5.54 3.70
N ASP A 451 15.97 6.70 3.95
CA ASP A 451 15.51 7.66 4.99
C ASP A 451 14.25 8.46 4.58
N VAL A 452 13.16 7.73 4.41
CA VAL A 452 11.87 8.29 3.99
C VAL A 452 11.22 9.07 5.13
N GLY A 453 11.05 10.38 4.94
CA GLY A 453 10.39 11.22 5.92
C GLY A 453 11.19 11.36 7.23
N ALA A 454 12.52 11.34 7.13
CA ALA A 454 13.45 11.41 8.25
C ALA A 454 13.31 10.24 9.24
N TYR A 455 12.98 9.05 8.72
CA TYR A 455 12.87 7.82 9.48
C TYR A 455 14.12 7.52 10.32
N TYR A 456 15.30 7.62 9.72
CA TYR A 456 16.61 7.40 10.33
C TYR A 456 17.30 8.68 10.78
N SER A 457 17.13 9.80 10.05
CA SER A 457 17.79 11.06 10.43
C SER A 457 17.12 11.78 11.61
N LYS A 458 15.81 11.62 11.80
CA LYS A 458 15.05 12.21 12.92
C LYS A 458 14.15 11.15 13.58
N PRO A 459 14.76 10.12 14.19
CA PRO A 459 14.03 8.97 14.69
C PRO A 459 13.00 9.38 15.75
N ALA A 460 11.86 8.70 15.75
CA ALA A 460 10.92 8.84 16.85
C ALA A 460 11.53 8.25 18.13
N ARG A 461 11.31 8.89 19.27
CA ARG A 461 11.64 8.28 20.57
C ARG A 461 10.95 6.91 20.69
N SER A 462 11.65 5.89 21.17
CA SER A 462 11.15 4.52 21.22
C SER A 462 10.85 4.01 22.64
N LEU A 463 10.00 3.00 22.71
CA LEU A 463 9.83 2.09 23.83
C LEU A 463 10.17 0.68 23.34
N ARG A 464 10.94 -0.08 24.14
CA ARG A 464 11.20 -1.50 23.87
C ARG A 464 11.08 -2.34 25.13
N PHE A 465 10.88 -3.64 24.93
CA PHE A 465 11.06 -4.61 25.99
C PHE A 465 12.53 -4.97 26.11
N LYS A 466 12.96 -5.31 27.33
CA LYS A 466 14.24 -6.01 27.51
C LYS A 466 14.21 -7.40 26.89
N SER A 467 13.10 -8.13 27.09
CA SER A 467 12.78 -9.38 26.44
C SER A 467 11.26 -9.57 26.41
N MET A 468 10.76 -10.30 25.41
CA MET A 468 9.37 -10.75 25.36
C MET A 468 9.33 -12.25 25.62
N THR A 469 9.15 -12.62 26.89
CA THR A 469 9.10 -14.03 27.32
C THR A 469 7.89 -14.28 28.22
N GLY A 470 7.16 -15.37 27.99
CA GLY A 470 6.06 -15.79 28.84
C GLY A 470 5.07 -16.71 28.14
N SER A 471 3.96 -17.04 28.80
CA SER A 471 2.86 -17.75 28.14
C SER A 471 2.19 -16.87 27.10
N ARG A 472 1.46 -17.46 26.16
CA ARG A 472 0.72 -16.73 25.13
C ARG A 472 -0.18 -15.64 25.72
N GLY A 473 -0.84 -15.92 26.83
CA GLY A 473 -1.68 -14.95 27.55
C GLY A 473 -0.88 -13.80 28.16
N ALA A 474 0.25 -14.10 28.79
CA ALA A 474 1.13 -13.08 29.38
C ALA A 474 1.72 -12.15 28.30
N LEU A 475 2.25 -12.72 27.22
CA LEU A 475 2.81 -11.99 26.08
C LEU A 475 1.76 -11.09 25.39
N ALA A 476 0.52 -11.55 25.27
CA ALA A 476 -0.57 -10.72 24.75
C ALA A 476 -0.84 -9.50 25.66
N ILE A 477 -0.79 -9.67 26.99
CA ILE A 477 -0.94 -8.56 27.93
C ILE A 477 0.25 -7.60 27.84
N GLN A 478 1.48 -8.11 27.80
CA GLN A 478 2.69 -7.30 27.60
C GLN A 478 2.56 -6.43 26.34
N LEU A 479 2.22 -7.04 25.21
CA LEU A 479 2.01 -6.34 23.93
C LEU A 479 0.95 -5.23 24.09
N ARG A 480 -0.19 -5.52 24.72
CA ARG A 480 -1.24 -4.51 24.91
C ARG A 480 -0.79 -3.33 25.77
N ILE A 481 0.00 -3.60 26.81
CA ILE A 481 0.59 -2.56 27.65
C ILE A 481 1.50 -1.68 26.80
N MET A 482 2.45 -2.28 26.08
CA MET A 482 3.41 -1.55 25.25
C MET A 482 2.72 -0.66 24.21
N LEU A 483 1.73 -1.20 23.49
CA LEU A 483 0.96 -0.45 22.49
C LEU A 483 0.19 0.72 23.12
N THR A 484 -0.37 0.52 24.31
CA THR A 484 -1.04 1.58 25.07
C THR A 484 -0.05 2.69 25.44
N LEU A 485 1.12 2.32 25.97
CA LEU A 485 2.17 3.27 26.33
C LEU A 485 2.67 4.05 25.12
N CYS A 486 2.96 3.37 24.00
CA CYS A 486 3.38 4.01 22.75
C CYS A 486 2.34 5.03 22.28
N LYS A 487 1.04 4.66 22.30
CA LYS A 487 -0.04 5.54 21.90
C LYS A 487 -0.10 6.83 22.72
N TYR A 488 -0.05 6.73 24.05
CA TYR A 488 -0.24 7.88 24.95
C TYR A 488 1.02 8.70 25.20
N THR A 489 2.19 8.19 24.83
CA THR A 489 3.47 8.91 24.91
C THR A 489 3.97 9.42 23.56
N GLY A 490 3.35 8.98 22.45
CA GLY A 490 3.78 9.31 21.08
C GLY A 490 5.09 8.63 20.66
N ARG A 491 5.55 7.66 21.45
CA ARG A 491 6.76 6.87 21.19
C ARG A 491 6.48 5.78 20.16
N ALA A 492 7.50 5.42 19.38
CA ALA A 492 7.47 4.24 18.52
C ALA A 492 7.68 2.97 19.36
N PHE A 493 7.08 1.86 18.94
CA PHE A 493 7.37 0.54 19.50
C PHE A 493 8.57 -0.05 18.77
N GLN A 494 9.70 -0.17 19.46
CA GLN A 494 10.87 -0.88 18.94
C GLN A 494 10.75 -2.35 19.32
N LEU A 495 10.63 -3.19 18.29
CA LEU A 495 10.41 -4.61 18.44
C LEU A 495 11.66 -5.31 18.99
N PRO A 496 11.50 -6.36 19.83
CA PRO A 496 12.60 -7.29 20.06
C PRO A 496 12.86 -8.11 18.79
N GLU A 497 14.04 -8.73 18.70
CA GLU A 497 14.35 -9.67 17.60
C GLU A 497 13.44 -10.90 17.65
N THR A 498 13.25 -11.45 18.86
CA THR A 498 12.51 -12.69 19.08
C THR A 498 11.50 -12.59 20.22
N VAL A 499 10.54 -13.52 20.20
CA VAL A 499 9.52 -13.71 21.23
C VAL A 499 9.58 -15.16 21.70
N THR A 500 9.74 -15.38 23.00
CA THR A 500 9.86 -16.71 23.60
C THR A 500 8.58 -17.12 24.34
N PHE A 501 7.91 -18.16 23.86
CA PHE A 501 6.71 -18.71 24.49
C PHE A 501 7.08 -19.79 25.50
N THR A 502 6.65 -19.64 26.75
CA THR A 502 6.96 -20.61 27.83
C THR A 502 5.93 -21.75 27.93
N ASP A 503 4.81 -21.64 27.23
CA ASP A 503 3.73 -22.64 27.16
C ASP A 503 3.81 -23.53 25.91
N SER A 504 4.97 -23.52 25.24
CA SER A 504 5.23 -24.31 24.04
C SER A 504 6.64 -24.90 24.07
N VAL A 505 6.81 -26.10 23.50
CA VAL A 505 8.02 -26.91 23.63
C VAL A 505 9.21 -26.32 22.85
N ASP A 506 8.96 -25.62 21.74
CA ASP A 506 9.99 -25.10 20.81
C ASP A 506 9.67 -23.69 20.28
N ALA A 507 9.58 -22.67 21.13
CA ALA A 507 8.93 -21.44 20.68
C ALA A 507 9.67 -20.15 21.00
N THR A 508 10.96 -20.06 20.68
CA THR A 508 11.54 -18.74 20.39
C THR A 508 11.34 -18.47 18.91
N LEU A 509 10.45 -17.53 18.60
CA LEU A 509 10.09 -17.19 17.22
C LEU A 509 10.54 -15.77 16.89
N PRO A 510 10.90 -15.49 15.63
CA PRO A 510 11.09 -14.12 15.17
C PRO A 510 9.84 -13.26 15.41
N VAL A 511 10.05 -11.99 15.76
CA VAL A 511 8.95 -11.10 16.16
C VAL A 511 7.86 -10.92 15.09
N TRP A 512 8.25 -10.96 13.82
CA TRP A 512 7.33 -10.80 12.69
C TRP A 512 6.40 -12.01 12.50
N ARG A 513 6.76 -13.21 13.01
CA ARG A 513 5.85 -14.38 13.08
C ARG A 513 4.93 -14.35 14.30
N ALA A 514 5.38 -13.70 15.37
CA ALA A 514 4.66 -13.70 16.63
C ALA A 514 3.60 -12.57 16.72
N LEU A 515 3.87 -11.43 16.07
CA LEU A 515 3.09 -10.20 16.24
C LEU A 515 2.35 -9.79 14.96
N PRO A 516 1.11 -9.26 15.07
CA PRO A 516 0.35 -8.76 13.94
C PRO A 516 0.82 -7.35 13.50
N LEU A 517 2.00 -7.25 12.89
CA LEU A 517 2.66 -5.97 12.57
C LEU A 517 1.80 -5.03 11.72
N SER A 518 1.08 -5.55 10.72
CA SER A 518 0.18 -4.77 9.85
C SER A 518 -0.97 -4.12 10.62
N LEU A 519 -1.50 -4.80 11.66
CA LEU A 519 -2.52 -4.24 12.55
C LEU A 519 -1.95 -3.14 13.48
N ILE A 520 -0.65 -3.24 13.80
CA ILE A 520 0.04 -2.31 14.70
C ILE A 520 0.32 -0.97 14.03
N ASP A 521 0.98 -0.98 12.88
CA ASP A 521 1.35 0.26 12.20
C ASP A 521 0.15 0.90 11.49
N GLY A 522 -0.73 0.09 10.89
CA GLY A 522 -1.89 0.57 10.13
C GLY A 522 -3.07 1.03 11.01
N PRO A 523 -4.04 0.15 11.33
CA PRO A 523 -5.27 0.53 12.04
C PRO A 523 -5.06 1.23 13.39
N MET A 524 -4.01 0.88 14.14
CA MET A 524 -3.72 1.53 15.42
C MET A 524 -2.97 2.85 15.31
N GLY A 525 -2.24 3.05 14.21
CA GLY A 525 -1.35 4.19 14.00
C GLY A 525 -0.24 4.26 15.04
N ILE A 526 0.33 3.11 15.42
CA ILE A 526 1.49 3.03 16.32
C ILE A 526 2.71 2.75 15.45
N ARG A 527 3.65 3.70 15.40
CA ARG A 527 4.89 3.55 14.64
C ARG A 527 5.71 2.40 15.18
N ILE A 528 6.27 1.61 14.28
CA ILE A 528 7.15 0.48 14.58
C ILE A 528 8.58 0.83 14.17
N HIS A 529 9.52 0.54 15.05
CA HIS A 529 10.94 0.42 14.71
C HIS A 529 11.29 -1.07 14.68
N GLU A 530 11.92 -1.50 13.59
CA GLU A 530 12.41 -2.86 13.41
C GLU A 530 13.48 -3.23 14.45
N PRO A 531 13.69 -4.53 14.67
CA PRO A 531 14.95 -5.02 15.22
C PRO A 531 16.13 -4.50 14.37
N GLY A 532 17.16 -3.96 15.01
CA GLY A 532 18.31 -3.37 14.31
C GLY A 532 18.17 -1.89 13.91
N PHE A 533 17.01 -1.25 14.13
CA PHE A 533 16.76 0.15 13.76
C PHE A 533 17.90 1.12 14.13
N ASP A 534 18.47 0.97 15.33
CA ASP A 534 19.52 1.87 15.81
C ASP A 534 20.83 1.71 15.03
N SER A 535 21.13 0.48 14.62
CA SER A 535 22.27 0.17 13.76
C SER A 535 22.08 0.82 12.40
N HIS A 536 20.90 0.65 11.80
CA HIS A 536 20.56 1.23 10.50
C HIS A 536 20.56 2.77 10.54
N ALA A 537 19.99 3.38 11.57
CA ALA A 537 19.98 4.82 11.75
C ALA A 537 21.39 5.40 11.91
N THR A 538 22.26 4.68 12.62
CA THR A 538 23.68 5.06 12.76
C THR A 538 24.40 4.96 11.42
N LYS A 539 24.30 3.82 10.72
CA LYS A 539 24.88 3.60 9.40
C LYS A 539 24.43 4.67 8.39
N HIS A 540 23.14 5.04 8.42
CA HIS A 540 22.60 6.08 7.57
C HIS A 540 23.22 7.45 7.84
N ARG A 541 23.32 7.88 9.10
CA ARG A 541 23.93 9.16 9.48
C ARG A 541 25.42 9.21 9.15
N LEU A 542 26.16 8.13 9.39
CA LEU A 542 27.56 8.03 8.99
C LEU A 542 27.72 8.25 7.48
N LYS A 543 26.86 7.61 6.66
CA LYS A 543 26.88 7.75 5.20
C LYS A 543 26.53 9.16 4.71
N THR A 544 25.56 9.83 5.36
CA THR A 544 25.00 11.09 4.85
C THR A 544 25.64 12.34 5.42
N GLU A 545 26.05 12.30 6.69
CA GLU A 545 26.59 13.47 7.38
C GLU A 545 28.13 13.47 7.38
N GLY A 546 28.78 12.38 6.94
CA GLY A 546 30.24 12.26 6.91
C GLY A 546 30.89 12.42 8.29
N VAL A 547 30.13 12.15 9.35
CA VAL A 547 30.60 12.31 10.73
C VAL A 547 31.31 11.01 11.13
N ASP A 548 32.62 10.97 10.92
CA ASP A 548 33.47 9.78 11.17
C ASP A 548 33.43 9.28 12.63
N ASP A 549 32.90 10.07 13.57
CA ASP A 549 32.88 9.75 15.01
C ASP A 549 31.64 10.32 15.73
N ALA A 550 30.43 10.15 15.17
CA ALA A 550 29.19 10.63 15.80
C ALA A 550 28.85 9.87 17.10
N VAL A 551 29.48 10.32 18.19
CA VAL A 551 29.06 10.43 19.58
C VAL A 551 28.03 9.39 20.05
N VAL A 552 28.51 8.56 20.99
CA VAL A 552 27.82 7.57 21.84
C VAL A 552 26.52 8.07 22.52
N GLU A 553 26.18 9.36 22.43
CA GLU A 553 24.99 9.96 23.06
C GLU A 553 23.66 9.36 22.56
N ASP A 554 23.60 8.91 21.31
CA ASP A 554 22.38 8.28 20.80
C ASP A 554 22.19 6.85 21.34
N ARG A 555 23.07 6.34 22.23
CA ARG A 555 22.92 5.04 22.91
C ARG A 555 22.44 5.13 24.36
N THR A 556 22.08 6.32 24.87
CA THR A 556 21.58 6.41 26.25
C THR A 556 20.20 5.76 26.35
N GLU A 557 20.19 4.47 26.64
CA GLU A 557 19.02 3.72 27.05
C GLU A 557 18.76 3.98 28.54
N VAL A 558 17.53 4.35 28.88
CA VAL A 558 17.12 4.49 30.27
C VAL A 558 16.14 3.37 30.60
N GLU A 559 16.43 2.60 31.66
CA GLU A 559 15.53 1.55 32.12
C GLU A 559 14.40 2.13 32.97
N LEU A 560 13.18 1.62 32.74
CA LEU A 560 12.00 1.88 33.55
C LEU A 560 11.50 0.55 34.13
N ASP A 561 11.72 0.35 35.42
CA ASP A 561 11.24 -0.81 36.16
C ASP A 561 9.76 -0.64 36.53
N ILE A 562 8.91 -1.54 36.03
CA ILE A 562 7.47 -1.49 36.24
C ILE A 562 6.97 -2.53 37.25
N ARG A 563 7.85 -3.31 37.91
CA ARG A 563 7.46 -4.42 38.80
C ARG A 563 6.51 -3.99 39.92
N TYR A 564 6.70 -2.78 40.42
CA TYR A 564 5.94 -2.23 41.54
C TYR A 564 4.88 -1.21 41.13
N MET A 565 4.64 -1.04 39.82
CA MET A 565 3.65 -0.08 39.32
C MET A 565 2.28 -0.73 39.24
N ILE A 566 1.28 -0.08 39.84
CA ILE A 566 -0.06 -0.66 40.03
C ILE A 566 -0.89 -0.55 38.74
N GLY A 567 -0.69 0.52 37.97
CA GLY A 567 -1.47 0.83 36.77
C GLY A 567 -0.68 1.42 35.60
N VAL A 568 -1.29 1.37 34.40
CA VAL A 568 -0.73 1.94 33.16
C VAL A 568 -0.54 3.46 33.31
N ASP A 569 -1.38 4.11 34.10
CA ASP A 569 -1.34 5.53 34.40
C ASP A 569 -0.05 5.96 35.10
N GLU A 570 0.39 5.16 36.07
CA GLU A 570 1.62 5.39 36.82
C GLU A 570 2.83 5.32 35.88
N ILE A 571 2.85 4.31 34.99
CA ILE A 571 3.88 4.18 33.94
C ILE A 571 3.85 5.40 33.01
N ILE A 572 2.67 5.82 32.54
CA ILE A 572 2.55 6.99 31.63
C ILE A 572 3.03 8.27 32.33
N LYS A 573 2.66 8.47 33.60
CA LYS A 573 3.12 9.61 34.41
C LYS A 573 4.64 9.61 34.53
N ARG A 574 5.24 8.43 34.74
CA ARG A 574 6.69 8.28 34.83
C ARG A 574 7.38 8.52 33.49
N LEU A 575 6.86 7.98 32.40
CA LEU A 575 7.36 8.22 31.03
C LEU A 575 7.28 9.69 30.61
N LYS A 576 6.36 10.47 31.19
CA LYS A 576 6.23 11.92 30.99
C LYS A 576 7.12 12.77 31.89
N SER A 577 7.80 12.18 32.89
CA SER A 577 8.73 12.93 33.75
C SER A 577 9.95 13.39 32.95
N SER A 578 10.68 14.40 33.45
CA SER A 578 11.86 14.97 32.78
C SER A 578 12.93 13.93 32.45
N VAL A 579 13.09 12.90 33.30
CA VAL A 579 14.05 11.81 33.12
C VAL A 579 13.75 11.04 31.83
N TYR A 580 12.52 10.56 31.67
CA TYR A 580 12.14 9.67 30.57
C TYR A 580 11.59 10.39 29.36
N SER A 581 11.03 11.59 29.51
CA SER A 581 10.46 12.32 28.37
C SER A 581 11.55 12.70 27.37
N ASN A 582 12.74 13.07 27.83
CA ASN A 582 13.84 13.45 26.95
C ASN A 582 14.66 12.26 26.44
N SER A 583 14.52 11.07 27.05
CA SER A 583 15.29 9.89 26.61
C SER A 583 14.86 9.43 25.21
N PRO A 584 15.81 9.24 24.27
CA PRO A 584 15.50 8.69 22.96
C PRO A 584 14.93 7.29 23.09
N ARG A 585 15.51 6.46 23.96
CA ARG A 585 15.10 5.08 24.21
C ARG A 585 14.75 4.84 25.67
N VAL A 586 13.65 4.14 25.90
CA VAL A 586 13.28 3.65 27.23
C VAL A 586 13.02 2.15 27.15
N VAL A 587 13.72 1.39 27.99
CA VAL A 587 13.57 -0.06 28.10
C VAL A 587 12.67 -0.36 29.27
N LEU A 588 11.56 -1.05 29.02
CA LEU A 588 10.68 -1.52 30.09
C LEU A 588 11.23 -2.83 30.66
N VAL A 589 11.48 -2.85 31.96
CA VAL A 589 11.92 -4.04 32.72
C VAL A 589 10.87 -4.38 33.78
N GLY A 590 10.80 -5.64 34.21
CA GLY A 590 9.78 -6.06 35.19
C GLY A 590 8.67 -6.95 34.66
N PHE A 591 8.84 -7.53 33.47
CA PHE A 591 7.89 -8.46 32.86
C PHE A 591 8.20 -9.93 33.17
N GLU A 592 9.05 -10.21 34.17
CA GLU A 592 9.56 -11.57 34.40
C GLU A 592 8.44 -12.57 34.81
N PRO A 593 8.51 -13.84 34.34
CA PRO A 593 7.50 -14.87 34.63
C PRO A 593 7.32 -15.23 36.10
N ASN A 594 8.31 -14.94 36.96
CA ASN A 594 8.29 -15.35 38.36
C ASN A 594 7.83 -14.24 39.31
N ALA A 595 7.60 -13.02 38.82
CA ALA A 595 7.10 -11.93 39.64
C ALA A 595 5.57 -11.98 39.75
N ALA A 596 5.04 -11.93 40.96
CA ALA A 596 3.62 -11.63 41.21
C ALA A 596 3.36 -10.17 40.84
N ALA A 597 3.27 -9.91 39.53
CA ALA A 597 3.27 -8.55 39.02
C ALA A 597 1.83 -8.08 38.72
N PRO A 598 1.43 -6.88 39.21
CA PRO A 598 0.08 -6.33 39.01
C PRO A 598 -0.36 -6.28 37.54
N TRP A 599 0.59 -6.13 36.62
CA TRP A 599 0.34 -5.98 35.20
C TRP A 599 -0.37 -7.19 34.57
N ARG A 600 -0.29 -8.39 35.15
CA ARG A 600 -0.97 -9.59 34.63
C ARG A 600 -2.49 -9.51 34.71
N ALA A 601 -3.02 -8.71 35.63
CA ALA A 601 -4.46 -8.51 35.77
C ALA A 601 -4.98 -7.41 34.82
N TRP A 602 -4.10 -6.70 34.11
CA TRP A 602 -4.49 -5.54 33.33
C TRP A 602 -5.26 -5.94 32.08
N ARG A 603 -6.49 -5.44 31.99
CA ARG A 603 -7.31 -5.53 30.78
C ARG A 603 -7.03 -4.28 29.96
N GLY A 604 -6.44 -4.45 28.78
CA GLY A 604 -6.35 -3.35 27.81
C GLY A 604 -7.75 -2.79 27.54
N ALA A 605 -7.88 -1.47 27.36
CA ALA A 605 -9.15 -0.87 26.96
C ALA A 605 -9.15 -0.49 25.47
N GLY A 606 -10.32 -0.17 24.92
CA GLY A 606 -10.42 0.35 23.56
C GLY A 606 -9.94 -0.64 22.48
N PRO A 607 -9.22 -0.16 21.44
CA PRO A 607 -8.85 -0.99 20.30
C PRO A 607 -7.78 -2.04 20.62
N VAL A 608 -6.88 -1.76 21.56
CA VAL A 608 -5.77 -2.65 21.90
C VAL A 608 -6.23 -3.97 22.53
N ASN A 609 -7.39 -4.01 23.19
CA ASN A 609 -7.92 -5.24 23.80
C ASN A 609 -8.25 -6.34 22.78
N ARG A 610 -8.37 -5.98 21.50
CA ARG A 610 -8.63 -6.92 20.40
C ARG A 610 -7.35 -7.51 19.83
N ILE A 611 -6.20 -6.97 20.23
CA ILE A 611 -4.91 -7.40 19.71
C ILE A 611 -4.44 -8.58 20.53
N ASN A 612 -4.05 -9.60 19.79
CA ASN A 612 -3.47 -10.83 20.27
C ASN A 612 -2.25 -11.13 19.40
N LEU A 613 -1.43 -12.06 19.88
CA LEU A 613 -0.37 -12.69 19.09
C LEU A 613 -0.99 -13.46 17.91
N CYS A 614 -0.22 -13.76 16.87
CA CYS A 614 -0.68 -14.60 15.77
C CYS A 614 -1.17 -15.96 16.29
N ARG A 615 -2.34 -16.45 15.83
CA ARG A 615 -2.97 -17.69 16.35
C ARG A 615 -2.13 -18.91 16.02
N ASP A 616 -1.89 -19.11 14.73
CA ASP A 616 -1.23 -20.30 14.22
C ASP A 616 0.24 -20.03 13.99
N LEU A 617 1.02 -20.00 15.07
CA LEU A 617 2.47 -19.76 15.02
C LEU A 617 3.24 -20.78 14.15
N LYS A 618 2.63 -21.95 13.94
CA LYS A 618 3.16 -23.03 13.09
C LYS A 618 2.85 -22.83 11.61
N LEU A 619 1.78 -22.11 11.28
CA LEU A 619 1.45 -21.83 9.90
C LEU A 619 2.37 -20.73 9.40
N GLU A 620 2.85 -20.92 8.19
CA GLU A 620 3.62 -19.90 7.49
C GLU A 620 2.69 -18.75 7.10
N PRO A 621 3.20 -17.50 7.13
CA PRO A 621 2.47 -16.38 6.57
C PRO A 621 2.20 -16.69 5.09
N ARG A 622 0.93 -16.66 4.69
CA ARG A 622 0.55 -16.71 3.27
C ARG A 622 0.47 -15.30 2.75
N CYS A 623 0.51 -15.18 1.41
CA CYS A 623 -0.21 -14.20 0.59
C CYS A 623 -1.02 -13.24 1.47
N GLY A 624 -2.28 -13.68 1.67
CA GLY A 624 -3.39 -13.05 2.40
C GLY A 624 -3.24 -12.74 3.87
N GLU A 625 -2.39 -13.46 4.61
CA GLU A 625 -2.47 -13.48 6.07
C GLU A 625 -1.10 -13.76 6.71
N VAL A 626 -0.46 -12.70 7.22
CA VAL A 626 0.76 -12.80 8.04
C VAL A 626 0.47 -13.47 9.39
N CYS A 627 -0.71 -13.19 9.96
CA CYS A 627 -1.22 -13.91 11.11
C CYS A 627 -2.50 -14.65 10.69
N SER A 628 -2.40 -15.94 10.41
CA SER A 628 -3.57 -16.78 10.13
C SER A 628 -4.59 -16.66 11.28
N GLY A 629 -5.86 -16.43 10.94
CA GLY A 629 -6.97 -16.41 11.90
C GLY A 629 -7.11 -15.14 12.78
N ASN A 630 -6.35 -14.08 12.51
CA ASN A 630 -6.56 -12.74 13.09
C ASN A 630 -7.09 -11.75 12.03
N SER A 631 -8.07 -12.18 11.22
CA SER A 631 -8.75 -11.37 10.21
C SER A 631 -9.57 -10.23 10.85
N VAL A 632 -8.89 -9.20 11.37
CA VAL A 632 -9.51 -7.95 11.81
C VAL A 632 -9.79 -7.02 10.61
N HIS A 633 -9.77 -7.55 9.38
CA HIS A 633 -10.13 -6.80 8.17
C HIS A 633 -11.58 -6.25 8.19
N GLY A 634 -12.45 -6.73 9.10
CA GLY A 634 -13.87 -6.33 9.11
C GLY A 634 -14.31 -5.26 10.11
N ARG A 635 -13.53 -4.84 11.11
CA ARG A 635 -14.01 -3.87 12.12
C ARG A 635 -12.94 -2.86 12.50
N MET A 636 -13.02 -1.66 11.91
CA MET A 636 -12.22 -0.50 12.29
C MET A 636 -12.13 -0.39 13.84
N PRO A 637 -10.93 -0.12 14.39
CA PRO A 637 -10.77 0.01 15.82
C PRO A 637 -11.72 1.09 16.38
N LYS A 638 -12.38 0.78 17.51
CA LYS A 638 -13.05 1.82 18.31
C LYS A 638 -12.03 2.94 18.56
N LYS A 639 -12.44 4.21 18.45
CA LYS A 639 -11.59 5.36 18.80
C LYS A 639 -10.85 5.07 20.11
N TRP A 640 -9.55 5.35 20.14
CA TRP A 640 -8.76 5.26 21.37
C TRP A 640 -9.48 6.04 22.47
N PRO A 641 -9.73 5.44 23.65
CA PRO A 641 -10.37 6.15 24.74
C PRO A 641 -9.54 7.37 25.16
N SER A 642 -10.16 8.34 25.83
CA SER A 642 -9.36 9.34 26.54
C SER A 642 -8.52 8.66 27.62
N LEU A 643 -7.33 9.21 27.90
CA LEU A 643 -6.45 8.67 28.92
C LEU A 643 -7.20 8.50 30.25
N ASP A 644 -8.05 9.46 30.62
CA ASP A 644 -8.86 9.47 31.84
C ASP A 644 -9.71 8.20 32.06
N LYS A 645 -10.12 7.52 30.98
CA LYS A 645 -10.86 6.25 31.06
C LYS A 645 -9.99 5.04 31.41
N TYR A 646 -8.68 5.16 31.24
CA TYR A 646 -7.70 4.18 31.71
C TYR A 646 -7.17 4.54 33.11
N LEU A 647 -7.35 5.79 33.55
CA LEU A 647 -6.94 6.28 34.88
C LEU A 647 -7.92 5.89 35.99
N THR A 648 -9.13 5.42 35.66
CA THR A 648 -10.06 4.91 36.68
C THR A 648 -9.55 3.55 37.16
N PRO A 649 -9.22 3.40 38.46
CA PRO A 649 -8.82 2.11 39.00
C PRO A 649 -9.91 1.06 38.70
N PRO A 650 -9.56 -0.23 38.63
CA PRO A 650 -10.58 -1.28 38.64
C PRO A 650 -11.53 -0.95 39.78
N LYS A 651 -12.84 -0.87 39.48
CA LYS A 651 -13.82 -0.85 40.56
C LYS A 651 -13.52 -2.07 41.40
N ASP A 652 -13.32 -1.85 42.69
CA ASP A 652 -13.26 -2.89 43.68
C ASP A 652 -14.50 -3.79 43.51
N ASP A 653 -14.33 -4.92 42.83
CA ASP A 653 -15.34 -5.99 42.75
C ASP A 653 -15.39 -6.78 44.09
N SER A 654 -14.69 -6.29 45.13
CA SER A 654 -14.80 -6.73 46.52
C SER A 654 -16.17 -6.43 47.15
N ALA A 655 -17.11 -5.86 46.39
CA ALA A 655 -18.53 -5.77 46.76
C ALA A 655 -19.37 -7.02 46.34
N VAL A 656 -18.76 -8.14 45.95
CA VAL A 656 -19.45 -9.45 45.94
C VAL A 656 -19.12 -10.20 47.23
N SER A 657 -19.74 -9.79 48.33
CA SER A 657 -19.86 -10.58 49.57
C SER A 657 -20.97 -9.99 50.43
N ALA A 658 -22.21 -10.46 50.22
CA ALA A 658 -23.24 -10.69 51.25
C ALA A 658 -24.60 -10.92 50.57
N GLY A 659 -24.85 -12.15 50.15
CA GLY A 659 -26.15 -12.59 49.66
C GLY A 659 -26.01 -13.97 49.02
N ASP A 660 -26.72 -14.94 49.59
CA ASP A 660 -26.85 -16.33 49.13
C ASP A 660 -25.75 -17.32 49.60
N PHE A 661 -25.66 -17.48 50.93
CA PHE A 661 -25.46 -18.82 51.50
C PHE A 661 -26.85 -19.45 51.69
N VAL A 662 -27.22 -20.35 50.77
CA VAL A 662 -28.31 -21.31 50.98
C VAL A 662 -27.73 -22.50 51.74
N GLU A 663 -28.34 -22.79 52.89
CA GLU A 663 -28.13 -24.02 53.65
C GLU A 663 -28.40 -25.25 52.77
N GLY A 664 -27.42 -26.16 52.72
CA GLY A 664 -27.57 -27.46 52.07
C GLY A 664 -26.37 -28.32 52.41
N GLY A 665 -26.42 -29.00 53.55
CA GLY A 665 -25.32 -29.81 54.04
C GLY A 665 -25.04 -31.05 53.19
N GLN A 666 -23.78 -31.48 53.19
CA GLN A 666 -23.43 -32.88 53.43
C GLN A 666 -21.97 -32.97 53.85
N ALA A 667 -21.77 -33.56 55.03
CA ALA A 667 -20.47 -33.87 55.59
C ALA A 667 -19.80 -35.01 54.79
N GLN A 668 -18.54 -34.83 54.40
CA GLN A 668 -17.59 -35.93 54.30
C GLN A 668 -16.26 -35.51 54.90
N SER A 669 -15.99 -36.10 56.04
CA SER A 669 -14.75 -36.10 56.78
C SER A 669 -13.68 -36.85 55.98
N VAL A 670 -12.56 -36.21 55.66
CA VAL A 670 -11.32 -36.91 55.35
C VAL A 670 -10.20 -36.33 56.20
N LEU A 671 -9.76 -37.16 57.13
CA LEU A 671 -8.67 -37.02 58.08
C LEU A 671 -7.37 -37.48 57.39
N MET A 672 -6.35 -36.63 57.30
CA MET A 672 -4.92 -37.02 57.18
C MET A 672 -4.06 -35.80 57.56
N ILE A 673 -3.64 -35.71 58.82
CA ILE A 673 -2.32 -36.11 59.35
C ILE A 673 -1.17 -35.31 58.72
N MET A 674 -0.80 -34.24 59.43
CA MET A 674 0.55 -33.66 59.39
C MET A 674 1.52 -34.62 60.10
N ARG A 675 2.67 -34.89 59.47
CA ARG A 675 3.91 -35.21 60.17
C ARG A 675 4.98 -34.22 59.73
N THR A 676 5.60 -33.67 60.77
CA THR A 676 6.83 -32.89 60.91
C THR A 676 7.88 -33.06 59.84
#